data_AF-A0A1F7USW6-F1
#
_entry.id   AF-A0A1F7USW6-F1
#
_cell.length_a   1.000
_cell.length_b   1.000
_cell.length_c   1.000
_cell.angle_alpha   90.00
_cell.angle_beta   90.00
_cell.angle_gamma   90.00
#
_symmetry.space_group_name_H-M   'P 1'
#
loop_
_entity.id
_entity.type
_entity.pdbx_description
1 polymer ?
#
loop_
_entity_poly.entity_id
_entity_poly.type
_entity_poly.pdbx_seq_one_letter_code
_entity_poly.pdbx_strand_id
1 'polypeptide(L)'
;MDLSQLPFQAKTLKRAITPDKYSLYRAALEWDLVEPIVIEDREDMRSESKWRDRVEPYHHQVTNLISFCRRLPVTLLADDVGLGKTISAGLVASELISRGRISKILVVCPKILREQWKEELDIKFDIPSVIVTGKELITAEPPEEPGAVITTYNTARLYLDRIKQDGFDMLILDEAHKLRNLYGVDPTPQVAQRFRKALSDRLFKYVLMLTATPIQNRLWDLYSLVDLLTIARGHENPFGNQGTFARKFIADSRTTARQLKPEMRDEFRSIVYGYMSRVRRGDAKLHFPERKVQLHKVDPSDKELELFKVIAKPIQQLNYLSQIVILQALISSPEALVKLLAGMAAKDTAPKSLAKDVKEIAKDIHTTTKLKGLGALIEKLKAEQPDTWRVVVFTRWRETQTAIQNFLEKQKISCGLINGDSNTRNQETITRFKKDLPEVHVIVSTEAGSEGVNLQAANVLVNYDLPWNPMIVEQRIGRIQRLSSNFANVSIFNIVLKNTFEEYIVGRLMEKLQLASHAIGDIEALLEASGIDESEENGSSGFEEKIRQLVVASLAGKDVEQATRKAEKSITDAKTELEREEKNINSLLGGMGDTLDSSPRCPKLPQAERSMDARAFVLTALTELGAKLKKEPEGLYISQLAGKRELIRFDNNNLSEKGESVLYAPGTATFERLVSKITNTGLHLVDDNDQKPLLRTEDIAKKWSESFGASFKIMDVQDVSRCFTGKALLRVRATVAHDSYERLVEVECAPNEHFNFVTKTGLEPIGDQIENPTSIGALSKKLAEKAMQDPNILDFCRFYTERREQEVASAGSDIRKKKKLEDEFTPRLEISLVGLEGTVHRDLKTRVFYRFDADGEYNSLLTITPSLEKVIAPEMGKCMKTGKIVPRDCLSQCAITKQIALRHLLAQSEISERFAYPEHTVLCAFSHKRVLIDEAEKSAVTGEMVAKKFLKTSLLSGKHAEPQYFGICEFTKSEVLESELAVSQISGKKYRIDEQLKSVVSGKTGHKQEFVSSNISSAHLLEAEAIRSIIGNFCSPPEARPCSWSGRKCHPEDLKNCELTGVSIYSEYISAQPPSRLELLFNLLNGTRKKSDKPELWPTISSYVSSSLKGGKCKVEAAELSPGGKNLAVTLEVRTWIGLKIRHAGLIYSFQDNATIGRIVTGKRGDNGWVQS
;
A
#
# COMPACT_ATOMS: atom_id res chain seq x y z
N MET A 1 -4.02 -1.19 -1.91
CA MET A 1 -4.08 -0.05 -2.85
C MET A 1 -5.46 0.57 -2.77
N ASP A 2 -5.53 1.89 -2.65
CA ASP A 2 -6.79 2.64 -2.73
C ASP A 2 -7.28 2.60 -4.19
N LEU A 3 -8.42 1.95 -4.44
CA LEU A 3 -8.98 1.68 -5.79
C LEU A 3 -9.61 2.93 -6.43
N SER A 4 -9.57 4.07 -5.76
CA SER A 4 -10.24 5.32 -6.18
C SER A 4 -9.46 6.15 -7.20
N GLN A 5 -8.18 5.84 -7.45
CA GLN A 5 -7.33 6.47 -8.48
C GLN A 5 -6.64 5.39 -9.33
N LEU A 6 -7.37 4.76 -10.24
CA LEU A 6 -6.79 3.79 -11.17
C LEU A 6 -5.77 4.50 -12.08
N PRO A 7 -4.51 4.06 -12.15
CA PRO A 7 -3.46 4.65 -12.98
C PRO A 7 -3.63 4.21 -14.45
N PHE A 8 -4.79 4.50 -15.05
CA PHE A 8 -5.12 4.09 -16.41
C PHE A 8 -5.08 5.29 -17.36
N GLN A 9 -4.30 5.17 -18.42
CA GLN A 9 -4.24 6.12 -19.53
C GLN A 9 -4.64 5.42 -20.83
N ALA A 10 -5.46 6.06 -21.65
CA ALA A 10 -5.76 5.57 -23.00
C ALA A 10 -5.01 6.44 -24.01
N LYS A 11 -4.14 5.84 -24.84
CA LYS A 11 -3.63 6.53 -26.02
C LYS A 11 -4.75 6.66 -27.05
N THR A 12 -4.73 7.73 -27.84
CA THR A 12 -5.55 7.79 -29.06
C THR A 12 -5.11 6.68 -30.00
N LEU A 13 -6.03 5.78 -30.35
CA LEU A 13 -5.78 4.66 -31.24
C LEU A 13 -6.27 5.00 -32.65
N LYS A 14 -5.41 4.85 -33.65
CA LYS A 14 -5.78 4.98 -35.07
C LYS A 14 -6.04 3.61 -35.69
N ARG A 15 -6.95 3.55 -36.66
CA ARG A 15 -7.23 2.29 -37.37
C ARG A 15 -6.00 1.81 -38.15
N ALA A 16 -5.62 0.55 -37.95
CA ALA A 16 -4.63 -0.11 -38.77
C ALA A 16 -5.27 -0.53 -40.10
N ILE A 17 -4.70 -0.08 -41.22
CA ILE A 17 -5.21 -0.39 -42.57
C ILE A 17 -5.00 -1.88 -42.91
N THR A 18 -3.94 -2.50 -42.37
CA THR A 18 -3.58 -3.91 -42.58
C THR A 18 -3.21 -4.60 -41.28
N PRO A 19 -3.41 -5.93 -41.16
CA PRO A 19 -2.93 -6.72 -40.03
C PRO A 19 -1.40 -6.68 -39.86
N ASP A 20 -0.65 -6.60 -40.96
CA ASP A 20 0.82 -6.51 -40.95
C ASP A 20 1.31 -5.25 -40.24
N LYS A 21 0.61 -4.11 -40.44
CA LYS A 21 0.91 -2.85 -39.77
C LYS A 21 0.69 -2.94 -38.25
N TYR A 22 -0.37 -3.65 -37.83
CA TYR A 22 -0.63 -3.89 -36.40
C TYR A 22 0.45 -4.82 -35.80
N SER A 23 0.88 -5.84 -36.55
CA SER A 23 1.94 -6.76 -36.15
C SER A 23 3.29 -6.05 -35.98
N LEU A 24 3.66 -5.17 -36.92
CA LEU A 24 4.85 -4.32 -36.80
C LEU A 24 4.78 -3.39 -35.58
N TYR A 25 3.61 -2.80 -35.32
CA TYR A 25 3.41 -1.94 -34.14
C TYR A 25 3.54 -2.72 -32.83
N ARG A 26 3.00 -3.94 -32.77
CA ARG A 26 3.18 -4.85 -31.62
C ARG A 26 4.65 -5.18 -31.40
N ALA A 27 5.38 -5.55 -32.47
CA ALA A 27 6.82 -5.78 -32.38
C ALA A 27 7.58 -4.55 -31.90
N ALA A 28 7.21 -3.35 -32.34
CA ALA A 28 7.81 -2.10 -31.85
C ALA A 28 7.57 -1.90 -30.36
N LEU A 29 6.34 -2.13 -29.88
CA LEU A 29 6.01 -2.05 -28.45
C LEU A 29 6.81 -3.05 -27.62
N GLU A 30 6.99 -4.27 -28.14
CA GLU A 30 7.85 -5.28 -27.51
C GLU A 30 9.27 -4.71 -27.39
N TRP A 31 9.89 -4.28 -28.49
CA TRP A 31 11.25 -3.69 -28.47
C TRP A 31 11.41 -2.50 -27.50
N ASP A 32 10.35 -1.72 -27.30
CA ASP A 32 10.31 -0.55 -26.39
C ASP A 32 10.11 -0.92 -24.90
N LEU A 33 9.92 -2.21 -24.56
CA LEU A 33 9.71 -2.62 -23.17
C LEU A 33 10.97 -2.46 -22.33
N VAL A 34 10.79 -1.82 -21.18
CA VAL A 34 11.85 -1.68 -20.16
C VAL A 34 11.92 -2.92 -19.27
N GLU A 35 13.11 -3.52 -19.20
CA GLU A 35 13.39 -4.69 -18.37
C GLU A 35 13.94 -4.32 -16.99
N PRO A 36 13.77 -5.17 -15.96
CA PRO A 36 14.19 -4.89 -14.58
C PRO A 36 15.71 -5.04 -14.41
N ILE A 37 16.34 -4.50 -13.37
CA ILE A 37 17.80 -4.66 -13.14
C ILE A 37 18.16 -6.03 -12.52
N VAL A 38 17.17 -6.78 -12.05
CA VAL A 38 17.41 -8.08 -11.41
C VAL A 38 18.07 -9.05 -12.41
N ILE A 39 19.23 -9.58 -12.02
CA ILE A 39 20.02 -10.57 -12.77
C ILE A 39 20.22 -11.77 -11.85
N GLU A 40 19.76 -12.95 -12.27
CA GLU A 40 20.04 -14.21 -11.58
C GLU A 40 21.24 -14.93 -12.19
N ASP A 41 21.33 -14.92 -13.52
CA ASP A 41 22.38 -15.61 -14.26
C ASP A 41 22.92 -14.77 -15.44
N ARG A 42 23.82 -15.38 -16.23
CA ARG A 42 24.46 -14.71 -17.37
C ARG A 42 23.48 -14.45 -18.52
N GLU A 43 22.45 -15.28 -18.70
CA GLU A 43 21.49 -15.14 -19.80
C GLU A 43 20.61 -13.90 -19.63
N ASP A 44 20.44 -13.44 -18.38
CA ASP A 44 19.78 -12.18 -18.05
C ASP A 44 20.57 -10.94 -18.48
N MET A 45 21.87 -11.04 -18.77
CA MET A 45 22.73 -9.88 -19.08
C MET A 45 22.37 -9.27 -20.43
N ARG A 46 22.04 -7.97 -20.45
CA ARG A 46 21.68 -7.26 -21.69
C ARG A 46 22.84 -6.57 -22.36
N SER A 47 23.86 -6.20 -21.59
CA SER A 47 25.05 -5.52 -22.13
C SER A 47 26.00 -6.44 -22.89
N GLU A 48 25.83 -7.76 -22.84
CA GLU A 48 26.79 -8.72 -23.41
C GLU A 48 27.05 -8.49 -24.91
N SER A 49 26.02 -8.16 -25.69
CA SER A 49 26.17 -7.84 -27.12
C SER A 49 27.08 -6.64 -27.38
N LYS A 50 27.21 -5.71 -26.42
CA LYS A 50 28.05 -4.51 -26.57
C LYS A 50 29.52 -4.85 -26.47
N TRP A 51 29.92 -5.75 -25.56
CA TRP A 51 31.34 -5.96 -25.21
C TRP A 51 31.86 -7.39 -25.45
N ARG A 52 31.03 -8.40 -25.74
CA ARG A 52 31.44 -9.81 -25.87
C ARG A 52 32.56 -10.06 -26.88
N ASP A 53 32.63 -9.26 -27.94
CA ASP A 53 33.66 -9.41 -28.99
C ASP A 53 35.02 -8.84 -28.54
N ARG A 54 35.05 -8.10 -27.42
CA ARG A 54 36.22 -7.35 -26.93
C ARG A 54 36.63 -7.74 -25.51
N VAL A 55 35.71 -8.30 -24.72
CA VAL A 55 35.91 -8.68 -23.33
C VAL A 55 35.26 -10.02 -23.05
N GLU A 56 36.04 -10.94 -22.50
CA GLU A 56 35.52 -12.17 -21.89
C GLU A 56 35.66 -12.05 -20.36
N PRO A 57 34.57 -11.80 -19.62
CA PRO A 57 34.64 -11.57 -18.19
C PRO A 57 34.83 -12.87 -17.41
N TYR A 58 35.66 -12.81 -16.37
CA TYR A 58 35.84 -13.93 -15.45
C TYR A 58 34.61 -14.11 -14.53
N HIS A 59 34.44 -15.31 -13.98
CA HIS A 59 33.28 -15.66 -13.15
C HIS A 59 33.06 -14.68 -11.97
N HIS A 60 34.13 -14.26 -11.28
CA HIS A 60 34.02 -13.29 -10.19
C HIS A 60 33.57 -11.91 -10.65
N GLN A 61 33.92 -11.50 -11.87
CA GLN A 61 33.52 -10.21 -12.45
C GLN A 61 32.02 -10.19 -12.75
N VAL A 62 31.47 -11.31 -13.24
CA VAL A 62 30.01 -11.49 -13.41
C VAL A 62 29.32 -11.55 -12.05
N THR A 63 29.91 -12.23 -11.07
CA THR A 63 29.37 -12.29 -9.70
C THR A 63 29.32 -10.91 -9.04
N ASN A 64 30.29 -10.04 -9.31
CA ASN A 64 30.30 -8.65 -8.85
C ASN A 64 29.17 -7.83 -9.47
N LEU A 65 28.86 -8.02 -10.76
CA LEU A 65 27.71 -7.39 -11.41
C LEU A 65 26.40 -7.81 -10.73
N ILE A 66 26.18 -9.12 -10.58
CA ILE A 66 24.99 -9.68 -9.92
C ILE A 66 24.86 -9.13 -8.50
N SER A 67 25.98 -9.14 -7.76
CA SER A 67 26.07 -8.59 -6.42
C SER A 67 25.68 -7.12 -6.34
N PHE A 68 26.11 -6.30 -7.30
CA PHE A 68 25.74 -4.89 -7.37
C PHE A 68 24.24 -4.72 -7.65
N CYS A 69 23.70 -5.43 -8.65
CA CYS A 69 22.27 -5.39 -9.01
C CYS A 69 21.36 -5.84 -7.86
N ARG A 70 21.82 -6.79 -7.04
CA ARG A 70 21.11 -7.19 -5.81
C ARG A 70 21.23 -6.15 -4.69
N ARG A 71 22.36 -5.45 -4.55
CA ARG A 71 22.64 -4.50 -3.45
C ARG A 71 22.35 -3.03 -3.78
N LEU A 72 21.72 -2.73 -4.90
CA LEU A 72 21.39 -1.35 -5.32
C LEU A 72 20.90 -0.48 -4.16
N PRO A 73 21.30 0.81 -4.12
CA PRO A 73 22.05 1.53 -5.16
C PRO A 73 23.57 1.58 -4.99
N VAL A 74 24.14 0.92 -3.96
CA VAL A 74 25.55 1.11 -3.57
C VAL A 74 26.30 -0.19 -3.34
N THR A 75 27.58 -0.26 -3.67
CA THR A 75 28.45 -1.41 -3.35
C THR A 75 29.92 -1.02 -3.32
N LEU A 76 30.69 -1.67 -2.45
CA LEU A 76 32.15 -1.66 -2.46
C LEU A 76 32.70 -2.97 -3.06
N LEU A 77 33.47 -2.85 -4.14
CA LEU A 77 34.25 -3.95 -4.70
C LEU A 77 35.68 -3.89 -4.15
N ALA A 78 36.02 -4.89 -3.35
CA ALA A 78 37.28 -4.98 -2.60
C ALA A 78 38.20 -6.09 -3.12
N ASP A 79 38.10 -6.44 -4.41
CA ASP A 79 38.90 -7.49 -5.03
C ASP A 79 40.40 -7.16 -5.03
N ASP A 80 41.25 -8.17 -4.86
CA ASP A 80 42.71 -8.04 -4.87
C ASP A 80 43.25 -7.31 -6.13
N VAL A 81 44.45 -6.76 -6.02
CA VAL A 81 45.13 -6.06 -7.12
C VAL A 81 45.25 -6.99 -8.34
N GLY A 82 44.94 -6.47 -9.53
CA GLY A 82 45.07 -7.21 -10.79
C GLY A 82 43.87 -8.10 -11.14
N LEU A 83 42.85 -8.25 -10.28
CA LEU A 83 41.63 -9.03 -10.57
C LEU A 83 40.65 -8.36 -11.56
N GLY A 84 40.96 -7.17 -12.06
CA GLY A 84 40.18 -6.50 -13.09
C GLY A 84 38.99 -5.69 -12.57
N LYS A 85 39.14 -4.96 -11.45
CA LYS A 85 38.09 -4.08 -10.89
C LYS A 85 37.52 -3.07 -11.90
N THR A 86 38.36 -2.52 -12.79
CA THR A 86 37.93 -1.62 -13.87
C THR A 86 36.98 -2.32 -14.84
N ILE A 87 37.23 -3.59 -15.17
CA ILE A 87 36.32 -4.42 -15.98
C ILE A 87 35.01 -4.65 -15.25
N SER A 88 35.04 -5.04 -13.97
CA SER A 88 33.83 -5.20 -13.15
C SER A 88 32.98 -3.91 -13.14
N ALA A 89 33.62 -2.74 -13.00
CA ALA A 89 32.93 -1.46 -13.04
C ALA A 89 32.33 -1.13 -14.41
N GLY A 90 33.06 -1.44 -15.50
CA GLY A 90 32.57 -1.29 -16.86
C GLY A 90 31.38 -2.21 -17.17
N LEU A 91 31.38 -3.45 -16.67
CA LEU A 91 30.24 -4.38 -16.78
C LEU A 91 28.99 -3.80 -16.08
N VAL A 92 29.14 -3.31 -14.84
CA VAL A 92 28.06 -2.66 -14.09
C VAL A 92 27.51 -1.44 -14.84
N ALA A 93 28.40 -0.56 -15.31
CA ALA A 93 27.99 0.63 -16.04
C ALA A 93 27.29 0.27 -17.37
N SER A 94 27.86 -0.63 -18.15
CA SER A 94 27.31 -1.06 -19.45
C SER A 94 25.94 -1.73 -19.29
N GLU A 95 25.75 -2.51 -18.23
CA GLU A 95 24.48 -3.16 -17.92
C GLU A 95 23.39 -2.14 -17.52
N LEU A 96 23.72 -1.20 -16.63
CA LEU A 96 22.78 -0.13 -16.25
C LEU A 96 22.42 0.77 -17.46
N ILE A 97 23.39 1.06 -18.34
CA ILE A 97 23.14 1.79 -19.59
C ILE A 97 22.21 1.00 -20.50
N SER A 98 22.47 -0.29 -20.70
CA SER A 98 21.67 -1.14 -21.61
C SER A 98 20.23 -1.34 -21.11
N ARG A 99 20.00 -1.18 -19.81
CA ARG A 99 18.66 -1.14 -19.20
C ARG A 99 18.07 0.28 -19.09
N GLY A 100 18.73 1.30 -19.63
CA GLY A 100 18.22 2.69 -19.60
C GLY A 100 18.15 3.31 -18.19
N ARG A 101 19.04 2.91 -17.28
CA ARG A 101 19.03 3.35 -15.87
C ARG A 101 19.95 4.51 -15.56
N ILE A 102 21.01 4.66 -16.37
CA ILE A 102 22.00 5.73 -16.27
C ILE A 102 22.33 6.23 -17.67
N SER A 103 22.58 7.53 -17.80
CA SER A 103 23.13 8.14 -19.00
C SER A 103 24.42 8.91 -18.72
N LYS A 104 24.61 9.44 -17.51
CA LYS A 104 25.79 10.25 -17.13
C LYS A 104 26.56 9.62 -15.98
N ILE A 105 27.81 9.25 -16.22
CA ILE A 105 28.70 8.65 -15.21
C ILE A 105 29.80 9.63 -14.82
N LEU A 106 30.08 9.77 -13.52
CA LEU A 106 31.26 10.45 -13.00
C LEU A 106 32.26 9.44 -12.44
N VAL A 107 33.43 9.35 -13.06
CA VAL A 107 34.55 8.53 -12.59
C VAL A 107 35.56 9.42 -11.88
N VAL A 108 35.87 9.11 -10.62
CA VAL A 108 36.94 9.76 -9.86
C VAL A 108 38.09 8.78 -9.66
N CYS A 109 39.24 9.09 -10.25
CA CYS A 109 40.43 8.23 -10.18
C CYS A 109 41.72 9.05 -9.94
N PRO A 110 42.84 8.40 -9.60
CA PRO A 110 44.16 9.02 -9.64
C PRO A 110 44.49 9.68 -11.00
N LYS A 111 45.27 10.77 -11.00
CA LYS A 111 45.56 11.58 -12.21
C LYS A 111 46.09 10.76 -13.40
N ILE A 112 46.85 9.72 -13.10
CA ILE A 112 47.52 8.88 -14.08
C ILE A 112 46.62 7.80 -14.71
N LEU A 113 45.54 7.43 -14.03
CA LEU A 113 44.59 6.40 -14.49
C LEU A 113 43.52 6.94 -15.44
N ARG A 114 43.46 8.27 -15.64
CA ARG A 114 42.38 8.91 -16.43
C ARG A 114 42.34 8.44 -17.88
N GLU A 115 43.49 8.36 -18.54
CA GLU A 115 43.57 7.88 -19.93
C GLU A 115 43.23 6.39 -20.02
N GLN A 116 43.67 5.59 -19.04
CA GLN A 116 43.32 4.17 -18.99
C GLN A 116 41.80 3.98 -18.82
N TRP A 117 41.17 4.72 -17.91
CA TRP A 117 39.71 4.69 -17.74
C TRP A 117 38.99 5.08 -19.03
N LYS A 118 39.48 6.13 -19.71
CA LYS A 118 38.93 6.57 -20.98
C LYS A 118 39.04 5.46 -22.05
N GLU A 119 40.24 4.91 -22.22
CA GLU A 119 40.51 3.84 -23.18
C GLU A 119 39.68 2.59 -22.88
N GLU A 120 39.57 2.17 -21.61
CA GLU A 120 38.78 0.99 -21.24
C GLU A 120 37.28 1.20 -21.45
N LEU A 121 36.72 2.36 -21.10
CA LEU A 121 35.31 2.65 -21.33
C LEU A 121 34.98 2.77 -22.83
N ASP A 122 35.79 3.53 -23.57
CA ASP A 122 35.58 3.76 -25.00
C ASP A 122 35.79 2.45 -25.79
N ILE A 123 36.95 1.79 -25.65
CA ILE A 123 37.30 0.62 -26.48
C ILE A 123 36.54 -0.62 -26.07
N LYS A 124 36.45 -0.93 -24.77
CA LYS A 124 35.90 -2.22 -24.34
C LYS A 124 34.38 -2.20 -24.22
N PHE A 125 33.82 -1.10 -23.70
CA PHE A 125 32.41 -1.02 -23.36
C PHE A 125 31.57 -0.13 -24.28
N ASP A 126 32.20 0.57 -25.23
CA ASP A 126 31.54 1.53 -26.13
C ASP A 126 30.81 2.63 -25.34
N ILE A 127 31.47 3.12 -24.27
CA ILE A 127 30.97 4.19 -23.40
C ILE A 127 31.84 5.43 -23.63
N PRO A 128 31.38 6.40 -24.45
CA PRO A 128 32.18 7.58 -24.81
C PRO A 128 32.48 8.42 -23.57
N SER A 129 33.74 8.81 -23.42
CA SER A 129 34.20 9.46 -22.20
C SER A 129 35.15 10.64 -22.42
N VAL A 130 35.08 11.61 -21.50
CA VAL A 130 35.90 12.83 -21.51
C VAL A 130 36.61 13.05 -20.19
N ILE A 131 37.86 13.53 -20.27
CA ILE A 131 38.66 13.83 -19.08
C ILE A 131 38.52 15.32 -18.75
N VAL A 132 38.09 15.63 -17.53
CA VAL A 132 37.86 17.01 -17.08
C VAL A 132 38.56 17.30 -15.75
N THR A 133 39.19 18.48 -15.64
CA THR A 133 39.89 18.90 -14.42
C THR A 133 39.62 20.36 -14.07
N GLY A 134 39.81 20.72 -12.80
CA GLY A 134 39.59 22.09 -12.35
C GLY A 134 38.11 22.51 -12.38
N LYS A 135 37.87 23.80 -12.66
CA LYS A 135 36.52 24.41 -12.61
C LYS A 135 35.55 23.85 -13.66
N GLU A 136 36.09 23.30 -14.75
CA GLU A 136 35.32 22.72 -15.85
C GLU A 136 34.41 21.57 -15.39
N LEU A 137 34.72 20.90 -14.27
CA LEU A 137 33.89 19.84 -13.70
C LEU A 137 32.45 20.31 -13.39
N ILE A 138 32.26 21.60 -13.08
CA ILE A 138 30.96 22.15 -12.70
C ILE A 138 29.95 22.09 -13.87
N THR A 139 30.43 22.21 -15.10
CA THR A 139 29.63 22.25 -16.32
C THR A 139 29.98 21.10 -17.26
N ALA A 140 30.62 20.04 -16.75
CA ALA A 140 31.07 18.92 -17.56
C ALA A 140 29.89 18.05 -18.00
N GLU A 141 29.90 17.66 -19.27
CA GLU A 141 28.97 16.70 -19.87
C GLU A 141 29.77 15.66 -20.66
N PRO A 142 29.28 14.41 -20.80
CA PRO A 142 29.92 13.43 -21.65
C PRO A 142 29.86 13.84 -23.14
N PRO A 143 30.76 13.34 -24.00
CA PRO A 143 30.76 13.68 -25.43
C PRO A 143 29.48 13.28 -26.16
N GLU A 144 28.94 12.11 -25.81
CA GLU A 144 27.66 11.58 -26.28
C GLU A 144 26.93 10.94 -25.09
N GLU A 145 25.60 10.92 -25.13
CA GLU A 145 24.79 10.28 -24.11
C GLU A 145 24.19 8.97 -24.66
N PRO A 146 24.34 7.85 -23.94
CA PRO A 146 24.98 7.67 -22.63
C PRO A 146 26.52 7.74 -22.66
N GLY A 147 27.17 8.28 -21.61
CA GLY A 147 28.63 8.45 -21.55
C GLY A 147 29.20 8.82 -20.16
N ALA A 148 30.51 9.06 -20.08
CA ALA A 148 31.22 9.28 -18.82
C ALA A 148 32.13 10.53 -18.78
N VAL A 149 32.24 11.16 -17.60
CA VAL A 149 33.21 12.21 -17.28
C VAL A 149 34.21 11.65 -16.27
N ILE A 150 35.50 11.78 -16.57
CA ILE A 150 36.60 11.25 -15.76
C ILE A 150 37.37 12.42 -15.12
N THR A 151 37.50 12.40 -13.80
CA THR A 151 38.18 13.45 -13.03
C THR A 151 39.07 12.91 -11.92
N THR A 152 39.66 13.81 -11.13
CA THR A 152 40.60 13.48 -10.04
C THR A 152 40.05 13.81 -8.66
N TYR A 153 40.52 13.10 -7.63
CA TYR A 153 40.19 13.40 -6.24
C TYR A 153 40.46 14.86 -5.84
N ASN A 154 41.54 15.47 -6.33
CA ASN A 154 41.83 16.88 -6.02
C ASN A 154 40.81 17.82 -6.67
N THR A 155 40.38 17.53 -7.90
CA THR A 155 39.34 18.33 -8.57
C THR A 155 37.99 18.15 -7.86
N ALA A 156 37.61 16.91 -7.55
CA ALA A 156 36.40 16.61 -6.81
C ALA A 156 36.38 17.31 -5.44
N ARG A 157 37.47 17.27 -4.67
CA ARG A 157 37.60 17.99 -3.39
C ARG A 157 37.25 19.48 -3.50
N LEU A 158 37.57 20.12 -4.61
CA LEU A 158 37.38 21.55 -4.82
C LEU A 158 35.99 21.92 -5.36
N TYR A 159 35.38 21.04 -6.19
CA TYR A 159 34.24 21.41 -7.02
C TYR A 159 33.02 20.48 -6.93
N LEU A 160 33.11 19.32 -6.26
CA LEU A 160 32.01 18.35 -6.17
C LEU A 160 30.71 18.96 -5.60
N ASP A 161 30.82 19.78 -4.55
CA ASP A 161 29.69 20.48 -3.92
C ASP A 161 29.00 21.52 -4.84
N ARG A 162 29.57 21.83 -6.01
CA ARG A 162 29.05 22.85 -6.95
C ARG A 162 28.42 22.24 -8.20
N ILE A 163 28.45 20.91 -8.33
CA ILE A 163 27.79 20.21 -9.43
C ILE A 163 26.28 20.31 -9.25
N LYS A 164 25.53 20.41 -10.35
CA LYS A 164 24.06 20.45 -10.33
C LYS A 164 23.50 19.16 -9.74
N GLN A 165 22.39 19.28 -9.00
CA GLN A 165 21.53 18.15 -8.66
C GLN A 165 21.04 17.54 -9.99
N ASP A 166 21.21 16.22 -10.16
CA ASP A 166 20.97 15.46 -11.41
C ASP A 166 22.02 15.68 -12.52
N GLY A 167 23.20 16.20 -12.20
CA GLY A 167 24.31 16.31 -13.16
C GLY A 167 24.88 14.95 -13.61
N PHE A 168 24.87 13.95 -12.71
CA PHE A 168 25.37 12.59 -12.95
C PHE A 168 24.51 11.55 -12.24
N ASP A 169 24.21 10.44 -12.91
CA ASP A 169 23.43 9.35 -12.33
C ASP A 169 24.28 8.42 -11.47
N MET A 170 25.53 8.18 -11.86
CA MET A 170 26.42 7.21 -11.23
C MET A 170 27.76 7.82 -10.84
N LEU A 171 28.23 7.51 -9.63
CA LEU A 171 29.59 7.81 -9.16
C LEU A 171 30.41 6.53 -9.08
N ILE A 172 31.56 6.50 -9.75
CA ILE A 172 32.57 5.45 -9.62
C ILE A 172 33.80 6.04 -8.93
N LEU A 173 34.14 5.49 -7.76
CA LEU A 173 35.32 5.88 -6.99
C LEU A 173 36.38 4.80 -7.09
N ASP A 174 37.40 5.06 -7.90
CA ASP A 174 38.57 4.19 -8.00
C ASP A 174 39.59 4.53 -6.90
N GLU A 175 40.23 3.53 -6.33
CA GLU A 175 41.11 3.67 -5.15
C GLU A 175 40.42 4.37 -3.96
N ALA A 176 39.22 3.88 -3.61
CA ALA A 176 38.37 4.42 -2.55
C ALA A 176 39.05 4.41 -1.16
N HIS A 177 40.13 3.65 -0.96
CA HIS A 177 40.95 3.69 0.25
C HIS A 177 41.43 5.12 0.60
N LYS A 178 41.50 6.04 -0.36
CA LYS A 178 41.80 7.47 -0.13
C LYS A 178 40.78 8.19 0.76
N LEU A 179 39.59 7.61 0.98
CA LEU A 179 38.51 8.17 1.79
C LEU A 179 38.35 7.48 3.16
N ARG A 180 39.20 6.50 3.50
CA ARG A 180 39.06 5.68 4.73
C ARG A 180 39.31 6.45 6.03
N ASN A 181 40.04 7.57 5.99
CA ASN A 181 40.40 8.34 7.19
C ASN A 181 39.30 9.35 7.59
N LEU A 182 38.04 9.05 7.29
CA LEU A 182 36.91 9.89 7.69
C LEU A 182 36.72 9.88 9.22
N TYR A 183 37.11 8.79 9.88
CA TYR A 183 37.07 8.61 11.33
C TYR A 183 38.42 8.07 11.85
N GLY A 184 38.66 8.19 13.15
CA GLY A 184 39.89 7.68 13.79
C GLY A 184 41.17 8.51 13.53
N VAL A 185 41.05 9.67 12.88
CA VAL A 185 42.17 10.59 12.59
C VAL A 185 41.74 12.03 12.87
N ASP A 186 42.61 12.79 13.55
CA ASP A 186 42.44 14.22 13.84
C ASP A 186 43.68 15.00 13.36
N PRO A 187 43.54 15.99 12.45
CA PRO A 187 42.31 16.45 11.80
C PRO A 187 41.81 15.53 10.68
N THR A 188 40.49 15.47 10.52
CA THR A 188 39.86 14.69 9.44
C THR A 188 40.14 15.28 8.05
N PRO A 189 40.50 14.47 7.03
CA PRO A 189 40.80 14.98 5.69
C PRO A 189 39.60 15.63 4.99
N GLN A 190 39.80 16.83 4.43
CA GLN A 190 38.76 17.57 3.72
C GLN A 190 38.16 16.80 2.54
N VAL A 191 38.95 15.99 1.84
CA VAL A 191 38.47 15.19 0.70
C VAL A 191 37.35 14.23 1.13
N ALA A 192 37.54 13.50 2.23
CA ALA A 192 36.55 12.57 2.76
C ALA A 192 35.27 13.29 3.22
N GLN A 193 35.42 14.46 3.85
CA GLN A 193 34.28 15.28 4.28
C GLN A 193 33.41 15.76 3.09
N ARG A 194 34.05 16.17 1.98
CA ARG A 194 33.35 16.62 0.77
C ARG A 194 32.56 15.49 0.11
N PHE A 195 33.18 14.31 -0.03
CA PHE A 195 32.48 13.13 -0.54
C PHE A 195 31.31 12.73 0.36
N ARG A 196 31.51 12.70 1.69
CA ARG A 196 30.43 12.40 2.63
C ARG A 196 29.25 13.37 2.48
N LYS A 197 29.52 14.67 2.30
CA LYS A 197 28.48 15.67 2.08
C LYS A 197 27.74 15.45 0.75
N ALA A 198 28.47 15.30 -0.36
CA ALA A 198 27.89 15.04 -1.67
C ALA A 198 26.99 13.78 -1.70
N LEU A 199 27.40 12.73 -1.00
CA LEU A 199 26.62 11.50 -0.84
C LEU A 199 25.39 11.72 0.06
N SER A 200 25.52 12.50 1.13
CA SER A 200 24.40 12.87 2.01
C SER A 200 23.35 13.71 1.29
N ASP A 201 23.78 14.57 0.36
CA ASP A 201 22.91 15.40 -0.48
C ASP A 201 22.24 14.59 -1.61
N ARG A 202 22.54 13.28 -1.72
CA ARG A 202 22.01 12.35 -2.73
C ARG A 202 22.22 12.85 -4.16
N LEU A 203 23.39 13.41 -4.44
CA LEU A 203 23.75 13.90 -5.78
C LEU A 203 23.84 12.79 -6.83
N PHE A 204 24.00 11.53 -6.42
CA PHE A 204 24.15 10.38 -7.31
C PHE A 204 23.12 9.32 -6.97
N LYS A 205 22.52 8.73 -8.00
CA LYS A 205 21.56 7.63 -7.90
C LYS A 205 22.23 6.30 -7.60
N TYR A 206 23.44 6.09 -8.13
CA TYR A 206 24.23 4.87 -7.94
C TYR A 206 25.65 5.20 -7.51
N VAL A 207 26.22 4.40 -6.60
CA VAL A 207 27.61 4.60 -6.12
C VAL A 207 28.37 3.28 -6.10
N LEU A 208 29.46 3.22 -6.84
CA LEU A 208 30.37 2.09 -6.89
C LEU A 208 31.74 2.51 -6.37
N MET A 209 32.20 1.86 -5.30
CA MET A 209 33.55 2.07 -4.77
C MET A 209 34.44 0.89 -5.14
N LEU A 210 35.68 1.17 -5.56
CA LEU A 210 36.67 0.17 -5.93
C LEU A 210 37.90 0.36 -5.05
N THR A 211 38.38 -0.71 -4.42
CA THR A 211 39.67 -0.70 -3.69
C THR A 211 40.27 -2.10 -3.68
N ALA A 212 41.59 -2.22 -3.57
CA ALA A 212 42.23 -3.51 -3.32
C ALA A 212 42.41 -3.80 -1.82
N THR A 213 42.44 -2.74 -1.00
CA THR A 213 42.77 -2.78 0.42
C THR A 213 41.67 -2.07 1.21
N PRO A 214 40.56 -2.76 1.54
CA PRO A 214 39.44 -2.13 2.25
C PRO A 214 39.75 -1.82 3.72
N ILE A 215 40.68 -2.56 4.31
CA ILE A 215 41.28 -2.32 5.63
C ILE A 215 42.78 -2.25 5.39
N GLN A 216 43.47 -1.26 5.96
CA GLN A 216 44.91 -1.38 6.15
C GLN A 216 45.17 -1.83 7.58
N ASN A 217 44.88 -0.97 8.56
CA ASN A 217 45.37 -1.22 9.93
C ASN A 217 44.36 -0.95 11.03
N ARG A 218 43.16 -0.42 10.73
CA ARG A 218 42.17 -0.09 11.76
C ARG A 218 40.77 -0.46 11.31
N LEU A 219 39.96 -0.95 12.25
CA LEU A 219 38.53 -1.19 12.06
C LEU A 219 37.78 0.10 11.69
N TRP A 220 38.35 1.27 11.99
CA TRP A 220 37.85 2.58 11.52
C TRP A 220 37.82 2.72 10.01
N ASP A 221 38.72 2.06 9.26
CA ASP A 221 38.79 2.16 7.81
C ASP A 221 37.49 1.64 7.17
N LEU A 222 37.03 0.47 7.60
CA LEU A 222 35.74 -0.10 7.17
C LEU A 222 34.57 0.73 7.67
N TYR A 223 34.61 1.18 8.92
CA TYR A 223 33.55 2.04 9.47
C TYR A 223 33.37 3.30 8.60
N SER A 224 34.46 3.92 8.14
CA SER A 224 34.44 5.08 7.25
C SER A 224 33.90 4.78 5.86
N LEU A 225 34.33 3.69 5.21
CA LEU A 225 33.82 3.33 3.88
C LEU A 225 32.34 2.92 3.93
N VAL A 226 31.93 2.17 4.96
CA VAL A 226 30.53 1.79 5.19
C VAL A 226 29.68 3.02 5.54
N ASP A 227 30.21 4.01 6.28
CA ASP A 227 29.50 5.29 6.53
C ASP A 227 29.17 6.00 5.22
N LEU A 228 30.14 6.08 4.29
CA LEU A 228 29.91 6.72 2.99
C LEU A 228 28.83 6.00 2.17
N LEU A 229 28.87 4.66 2.11
CA LEU A 229 27.86 3.86 1.38
C LEU A 229 26.48 3.96 2.03
N THR A 230 26.41 3.87 3.36
CA THR A 230 25.14 3.95 4.10
C THR A 230 24.51 5.32 3.97
N ILE A 231 25.28 6.40 4.06
CA ILE A 231 24.80 7.76 3.81
C ILE A 231 24.32 7.94 2.38
N ALA A 232 25.06 7.42 1.40
CA ALA A 232 24.65 7.42 -0.01
C ALA A 232 23.33 6.67 -0.23
N ARG A 233 23.05 5.64 0.58
CA ARG A 233 21.79 4.89 0.63
C ARG A 233 20.73 5.53 1.53
N GLY A 234 21.09 6.52 2.35
CA GLY A 234 20.21 7.20 3.32
C GLY A 234 19.96 6.45 4.62
N HIS A 235 20.79 5.45 4.92
CA HIS A 235 20.71 4.66 6.14
C HIS A 235 21.49 5.32 7.28
N GLU A 236 21.28 4.82 8.49
CA GLU A 236 22.27 4.98 9.56
C GLU A 236 23.38 3.95 9.38
N ASN A 237 24.57 4.26 9.91
CA ASN A 237 25.66 3.31 9.87
C ASN A 237 25.28 2.08 10.72
N PRO A 238 25.26 0.86 10.16
CA PRO A 238 24.84 -0.36 10.86
C PRO A 238 25.75 -0.71 12.05
N PHE A 239 26.97 -0.17 12.09
CA PHE A 239 27.87 -0.26 13.24
C PHE A 239 27.46 0.66 14.41
N GLY A 240 26.42 1.48 14.24
CA GLY A 240 26.01 2.52 15.16
C GLY A 240 26.89 3.77 15.07
N ASN A 241 26.77 4.66 16.05
CA ASN A 241 27.66 5.81 16.15
C ASN A 241 29.09 5.41 16.58
N GLN A 242 30.06 6.32 16.43
CA GLN A 242 31.46 6.05 16.77
C GLN A 242 31.66 5.53 18.20
N GLY A 243 30.86 5.97 19.17
CA GLY A 243 30.95 5.52 20.56
C GLY A 243 30.48 4.08 20.73
N THR A 244 29.38 3.73 20.07
CA THR A 244 28.79 2.39 20.06
C THR A 244 29.69 1.41 19.33
N PHE A 245 30.19 1.79 18.15
CA PHE A 245 31.11 0.97 17.39
C PHE A 245 32.36 0.59 18.22
N ALA A 246 32.98 1.59 18.84
CA ALA A 246 34.17 1.36 19.66
C ALA A 246 33.88 0.48 20.89
N ARG A 247 32.72 0.66 21.55
CA ARG A 247 32.37 -0.15 22.71
C ARG A 247 32.00 -1.59 22.33
N LYS A 248 31.30 -1.76 21.22
CA LYS A 248 30.69 -3.03 20.81
C LYS A 248 31.70 -3.92 20.07
N PHE A 249 32.43 -3.37 19.10
CA PHE A 249 33.23 -4.18 18.18
C PHE A 249 34.73 -4.16 18.50
N ILE A 250 35.27 -3.05 19.02
CA ILE A 250 36.71 -2.92 19.28
C ILE A 250 37.07 -3.59 20.62
N ALA A 251 38.04 -4.51 20.60
CA ALA A 251 38.54 -5.22 21.78
C ALA A 251 39.72 -4.48 22.44
N ASP A 252 40.51 -3.74 21.66
CA ASP A 252 41.66 -2.96 22.10
C ASP A 252 41.30 -1.47 22.33
N SER A 253 42.28 -0.58 22.26
CA SER A 253 42.04 0.84 22.49
C SER A 253 41.25 1.48 21.35
N ARG A 254 40.44 2.52 21.65
CA ARG A 254 39.66 3.24 20.64
C ARG A 254 40.52 3.85 19.52
N THR A 255 41.74 4.26 19.84
CA THR A 255 42.68 4.89 18.90
C THR A 255 43.41 3.86 18.04
N THR A 256 43.78 2.72 18.64
CA THR A 256 44.47 1.61 17.97
C THR A 256 43.50 0.82 17.08
N ALA A 257 42.35 0.42 17.61
CA ALA A 257 41.23 -0.17 16.87
C ALA A 257 41.60 -1.31 15.90
N ARG A 258 42.51 -2.22 16.31
CA ARG A 258 43.02 -3.31 15.47
C ARG A 258 42.32 -4.64 15.74
N GLN A 259 41.80 -4.84 16.94
CA GLN A 259 41.29 -6.14 17.35
C GLN A 259 39.76 -6.12 17.45
N LEU A 260 39.12 -7.09 16.80
CA LEU A 260 37.68 -7.29 16.89
C LEU A 260 37.34 -8.23 18.07
N LYS A 261 36.33 -7.87 18.86
CA LYS A 261 35.81 -8.74 19.92
C LYS A 261 35.35 -10.08 19.33
N PRO A 262 35.82 -11.24 19.86
CA PRO A 262 35.48 -12.56 19.32
C PRO A 262 33.98 -12.84 19.23
N GLU A 263 33.21 -12.42 20.24
CA GLU A 263 31.76 -12.57 20.31
C GLU A 263 30.98 -11.76 19.26
N MET A 264 31.59 -10.72 18.68
CA MET A 264 30.94 -9.83 17.71
C MET A 264 31.36 -10.08 16.27
N ARG A 265 32.15 -11.13 16.01
CA ARG A 265 32.71 -11.45 14.69
C ARG A 265 31.63 -11.66 13.63
N ASP A 266 30.63 -12.48 13.93
CA ASP A 266 29.60 -12.84 12.95
C ASP A 266 28.66 -11.68 12.65
N GLU A 267 28.32 -10.87 13.66
CA GLU A 267 27.56 -9.63 13.45
C GLU A 267 28.35 -8.64 12.59
N PHE A 268 29.63 -8.42 12.90
CA PHE A 268 30.50 -7.52 12.12
C PHE A 268 30.59 -7.96 10.66
N ARG A 269 30.77 -9.27 10.42
CA ARG A 269 30.77 -9.87 9.08
C ARG A 269 29.49 -9.63 8.33
N SER A 270 28.36 -9.95 8.95
CA SER A 270 27.04 -9.79 8.33
C SER A 270 26.84 -8.35 7.88
N ILE A 271 27.29 -7.37 8.69
CA ILE A 271 27.25 -5.96 8.33
C ILE A 271 28.14 -5.67 7.12
N VAL A 272 29.41 -6.06 7.15
CA VAL A 272 30.37 -5.79 6.05
C VAL A 272 29.89 -6.43 4.74
N TYR A 273 29.39 -7.67 4.79
CA TYR A 273 28.92 -8.42 3.60
C TYR A 273 27.69 -7.80 2.95
N GLY A 274 26.91 -7.03 3.71
CA GLY A 274 25.77 -6.27 3.19
C GLY A 274 26.18 -5.15 2.23
N TYR A 275 27.43 -4.68 2.30
CA TYR A 275 27.91 -3.52 1.53
C TYR A 275 29.14 -3.81 0.65
N MET A 276 29.90 -4.87 0.95
CA MET A 276 31.16 -5.19 0.29
C MET A 276 31.11 -6.56 -0.41
N SER A 277 31.63 -6.62 -1.63
CA SER A 277 32.01 -7.85 -2.33
C SER A 277 33.53 -7.94 -2.38
N ARG A 278 34.11 -9.11 -2.11
CA ARG A 278 35.55 -9.33 -2.12
C ARG A 278 35.90 -10.71 -2.64
N VAL A 279 36.74 -10.74 -3.66
CA VAL A 279 37.38 -11.96 -4.17
C VAL A 279 38.90 -11.85 -4.08
N ARG A 280 39.54 -12.93 -3.63
CA ARG A 280 41.00 -13.01 -3.50
C ARG A 280 41.64 -13.72 -4.68
N ARG A 281 42.94 -13.48 -4.90
CA ARG A 281 43.72 -14.19 -5.93
C ARG A 281 43.69 -15.72 -5.72
N GLY A 282 43.84 -16.18 -4.47
CA GLY A 282 43.80 -17.61 -4.14
C GLY A 282 42.42 -18.25 -4.36
N ASP A 283 41.35 -17.51 -4.05
CA ASP A 283 39.96 -17.99 -4.15
C ASP A 283 39.45 -17.98 -5.60
N ALA A 284 39.93 -17.04 -6.42
CA ALA A 284 39.52 -16.91 -7.80
C ALA A 284 39.93 -18.10 -8.69
N LYS A 285 40.88 -18.94 -8.24
CA LYS A 285 41.47 -20.06 -9.01
C LYS A 285 41.96 -19.64 -10.40
N LEU A 286 42.42 -18.39 -10.52
CA LEU A 286 42.93 -17.82 -11.76
C LEU A 286 44.45 -17.98 -11.84
N HIS A 287 44.97 -18.24 -13.03
CA HIS A 287 46.41 -18.37 -13.24
C HIS A 287 47.07 -16.98 -13.27
N PHE A 288 47.94 -16.71 -12.28
CA PHE A 288 48.83 -15.56 -12.28
C PHE A 288 50.27 -16.00 -12.57
N PRO A 289 51.10 -15.16 -13.20
CA PRO A 289 52.52 -15.47 -13.36
C PRO A 289 53.21 -15.60 -12.00
N GLU A 290 54.02 -16.62 -11.79
CA GLU A 290 54.88 -16.71 -10.61
C GLU A 290 55.96 -15.63 -10.65
N ARG A 291 56.35 -15.08 -9.50
CA ARG A 291 57.41 -14.06 -9.47
C ARG A 291 58.76 -14.67 -9.08
N LYS A 292 59.82 -14.23 -9.75
CA LYS A 292 61.21 -14.64 -9.48
C LYS A 292 62.05 -13.42 -9.14
N VAL A 293 62.25 -13.17 -7.85
CA VAL A 293 63.05 -12.04 -7.35
C VAL A 293 64.52 -12.46 -7.30
N GLN A 294 65.40 -11.64 -7.87
CA GLN A 294 66.85 -11.89 -7.91
C GLN A 294 67.64 -10.59 -7.68
N LEU A 295 68.69 -10.68 -6.86
CA LEU A 295 69.70 -9.63 -6.76
C LEU A 295 70.70 -9.78 -7.91
N HIS A 296 70.78 -8.77 -8.78
CA HIS A 296 71.79 -8.70 -9.84
C HIS A 296 73.01 -7.92 -9.34
N LYS A 297 74.01 -8.67 -8.88
CA LYS A 297 75.19 -8.12 -8.20
C LYS A 297 76.23 -7.67 -9.23
N VAL A 298 76.72 -6.45 -9.07
CA VAL A 298 77.80 -5.89 -9.90
C VAL A 298 78.97 -5.45 -9.02
N ASP A 299 80.21 -5.72 -9.44
CA ASP A 299 81.39 -5.29 -8.68
C ASP A 299 81.57 -3.75 -8.82
N PRO A 300 81.64 -2.99 -7.71
CA PRO A 300 81.79 -1.54 -7.76
C PRO A 300 83.18 -1.14 -8.26
N SER A 301 83.27 -0.01 -8.97
CA SER A 301 84.56 0.56 -9.38
C SER A 301 85.23 1.32 -8.22
N ASP A 302 86.55 1.45 -8.28
CA ASP A 302 87.32 2.20 -7.26
C ASP A 302 86.82 3.65 -7.10
N LYS A 303 86.40 4.28 -8.20
CA LYS A 303 85.82 5.63 -8.21
C LYS A 303 84.43 5.70 -7.59
N GLU A 304 83.60 4.68 -7.77
CA GLU A 304 82.29 4.59 -7.08
C GLU A 304 82.48 4.36 -5.57
N LEU A 305 83.48 3.58 -5.16
CA LEU A 305 83.85 3.41 -3.75
C LEU A 305 84.43 4.72 -3.15
N GLU A 306 85.15 5.50 -3.95
CA GLU A 306 85.65 6.83 -3.57
C GLU A 306 84.48 7.78 -3.25
N LEU A 307 83.40 7.77 -4.06
CA LEU A 307 82.19 8.56 -3.77
C LEU A 307 81.56 8.21 -2.42
N PHE A 308 81.49 6.93 -2.06
CA PHE A 308 80.97 6.51 -0.76
C PHE A 308 81.79 7.07 0.40
N LYS A 309 83.13 7.00 0.28
CA LYS A 309 84.05 7.51 1.31
C LYS A 309 83.92 9.02 1.51
N VAL A 310 83.79 9.79 0.41
CA VAL A 310 83.64 11.26 0.46
C VAL A 310 82.34 11.67 1.13
N ILE A 311 81.25 10.92 0.93
CA ILE A 311 79.93 11.25 1.48
C ILE A 311 79.77 10.78 2.93
N ALA A 312 80.49 9.74 3.34
CA ALA A 312 80.32 9.06 4.64
C ALA A 312 80.35 9.99 5.86
N LYS A 313 81.24 10.99 5.88
CA LYS A 313 81.39 11.93 7.00
C LYS A 313 80.44 13.13 6.92
N PRO A 314 80.35 13.86 5.78
CA PRO A 314 79.45 15.00 5.66
C PRO A 314 77.97 14.65 5.86
N ILE A 315 77.54 13.46 5.43
CA ILE A 315 76.12 13.09 5.48
C ILE A 315 75.57 13.00 6.91
N GLN A 316 76.41 12.65 7.89
CA GLN A 316 76.01 12.54 9.29
C GLN A 316 75.58 13.88 9.91
N GLN A 317 76.03 14.99 9.32
CA GLN A 317 75.76 16.35 9.82
C GLN A 317 74.54 16.99 9.15
N LEU A 318 73.93 16.32 8.16
CA LEU A 318 72.77 16.83 7.44
C LEU A 318 71.47 16.43 8.13
N ASN A 319 70.40 17.17 7.86
CA ASN A 319 69.06 16.82 8.34
C ASN A 319 68.56 15.50 7.72
N TYR A 320 67.58 14.88 8.38
CA TYR A 320 66.98 13.60 8.01
C TYR A 320 66.62 13.48 6.51
N LEU A 321 65.84 14.43 5.97
CA LEU A 321 65.39 14.40 4.58
C LEU A 321 66.56 14.49 3.60
N SER A 322 67.52 15.37 3.88
CA SER A 322 68.74 15.52 3.08
C SER A 322 69.54 14.21 3.04
N GLN A 323 69.65 13.48 4.15
CA GLN A 323 70.38 12.22 4.21
C GLN A 323 69.73 11.15 3.30
N ILE A 324 68.42 10.96 3.40
CA ILE A 324 67.71 9.96 2.57
C ILE A 324 67.88 10.28 1.09
N VAL A 325 67.60 11.52 0.69
CA VAL A 325 67.59 11.89 -0.72
C VAL A 325 69.00 11.80 -1.32
N ILE A 326 70.05 12.16 -0.57
CA ILE A 326 71.45 11.99 -1.01
C ILE A 326 71.81 10.51 -1.14
N LEU A 327 71.46 9.66 -0.16
CA LEU A 327 71.75 8.22 -0.21
C LEU A 327 71.02 7.53 -1.37
N GLN A 328 69.77 7.90 -1.63
CA GLN A 328 69.01 7.40 -2.77
C GLN A 328 69.62 7.85 -4.11
N ALA A 329 70.07 9.10 -4.22
CA ALA A 329 70.75 9.59 -5.43
C ALA A 329 72.10 8.90 -5.65
N LEU A 330 72.85 8.67 -4.56
CA LEU A 330 74.13 7.98 -4.54
C LEU A 330 74.02 6.52 -5.02
N ILE A 331 72.96 5.81 -4.61
CA ILE A 331 72.67 4.45 -5.10
C ILE A 331 72.26 4.47 -6.58
N SER A 332 71.60 5.54 -7.03
CA SER A 332 71.07 5.63 -8.40
C SER A 332 72.16 5.86 -9.44
N SER A 333 72.72 7.07 -9.52
CA SER A 333 73.82 7.34 -10.45
C SER A 333 74.62 8.59 -10.06
N PRO A 334 75.90 8.71 -10.48
CA PRO A 334 76.72 9.89 -10.23
C PRO A 334 76.06 11.18 -10.75
N GLU A 335 75.37 11.13 -11.89
CA GLU A 335 74.69 12.29 -12.48
C GLU A 335 73.54 12.79 -11.59
N ALA A 336 72.73 11.87 -11.04
CA ALA A 336 71.65 12.22 -10.11
C ALA A 336 72.21 12.86 -8.84
N LEU A 337 73.27 12.28 -8.28
CA LEU A 337 73.93 12.79 -7.10
C LEU A 337 74.55 14.18 -7.31
N VAL A 338 75.27 14.39 -8.42
CA VAL A 338 75.87 15.69 -8.75
C VAL A 338 74.79 16.76 -8.92
N LYS A 339 73.71 16.45 -9.64
CA LYS A 339 72.60 17.39 -9.86
C LYS A 339 71.91 17.77 -8.55
N LEU A 340 71.63 16.77 -7.71
CA LEU A 340 71.03 16.97 -6.40
C LEU A 340 71.92 17.86 -5.53
N LEU A 341 73.20 17.50 -5.35
CA LEU A 341 74.13 18.25 -4.50
C LEU A 341 74.39 19.66 -5.03
N ALA A 342 74.45 19.87 -6.34
CA ALA A 342 74.55 21.21 -6.92
C ALA A 342 73.32 22.07 -6.57
N GLY A 343 72.11 21.49 -6.66
CA GLY A 343 70.87 22.17 -6.27
C GLY A 343 70.79 22.46 -4.77
N MET A 344 71.24 21.52 -3.94
CA MET A 344 71.28 21.70 -2.48
C MET A 344 72.31 22.75 -2.05
N ALA A 345 73.49 22.73 -2.67
CA ALA A 345 74.56 23.71 -2.44
C ALA A 345 74.16 25.13 -2.90
N ALA A 346 73.37 25.25 -3.96
CA ALA A 346 72.80 26.54 -4.40
C ALA A 346 71.77 27.10 -3.40
N LYS A 347 71.12 26.22 -2.62
CA LYS A 347 70.17 26.58 -1.56
C LYS A 347 70.79 26.58 -0.15
N ASP A 348 72.12 26.45 -0.04
CA ASP A 348 72.88 26.34 1.21
C ASP A 348 72.39 25.22 2.17
N THR A 349 71.79 24.15 1.62
CA THR A 349 71.28 22.98 2.38
C THR A 349 72.26 21.80 2.43
N ALA A 350 73.37 21.90 1.69
CA ALA A 350 74.51 20.98 1.73
C ALA A 350 75.83 21.76 1.52
N PRO A 351 76.97 21.28 2.04
CA PRO A 351 78.25 21.96 1.88
C PRO A 351 78.65 22.13 0.39
N LYS A 352 79.05 23.35 0.01
CA LYS A 352 79.54 23.66 -1.35
C LYS A 352 80.82 22.88 -1.69
N SER A 353 81.66 22.60 -0.70
CA SER A 353 82.85 21.73 -0.84
C SER A 353 82.45 20.31 -1.27
N LEU A 354 81.48 19.69 -0.58
CA LEU A 354 80.99 18.35 -0.91
C LEU A 354 80.47 18.27 -2.36
N ALA A 355 79.70 19.27 -2.81
CA ALA A 355 79.20 19.30 -4.18
C ALA A 355 80.33 19.43 -5.21
N LYS A 356 81.40 20.16 -4.89
CA LYS A 356 82.59 20.27 -5.74
C LYS A 356 83.35 18.95 -5.81
N ASP A 357 83.65 18.34 -4.67
CA ASP A 357 84.43 17.10 -4.56
C ASP A 357 83.73 15.94 -5.28
N VAL A 358 82.41 15.78 -5.07
CA VAL A 358 81.61 14.77 -5.78
C VAL A 358 81.56 15.03 -7.28
N LYS A 359 81.49 16.29 -7.71
CA LYS A 359 81.51 16.66 -9.14
C LYS A 359 82.86 16.35 -9.79
N GLU A 360 83.97 16.51 -9.09
CA GLU A 360 85.30 16.15 -9.60
C GLU A 360 85.44 14.64 -9.77
N ILE A 361 85.06 13.85 -8.76
CA ILE A 361 85.12 12.38 -8.84
C ILE A 361 84.16 11.84 -9.93
N ALA A 362 82.94 12.38 -10.01
CA ALA A 362 81.95 11.93 -10.98
C ALA A 362 82.34 12.19 -12.45
N LYS A 363 83.18 13.19 -12.74
CA LYS A 363 83.68 13.44 -14.11
C LYS A 363 84.50 12.29 -14.66
N ASP A 364 85.23 11.59 -13.79
CA ASP A 364 86.10 10.47 -14.16
C ASP A 364 85.29 9.17 -14.36
N ILE A 365 83.98 9.17 -14.04
CA ILE A 365 83.10 8.02 -14.20
C ILE A 365 82.33 8.17 -15.52
N HIS A 366 82.87 7.61 -16.60
CA HIS A 366 82.22 7.66 -17.92
C HIS A 366 81.08 6.65 -18.11
N THR A 367 81.16 5.48 -17.46
CA THR A 367 80.10 4.46 -17.49
C THR A 367 80.11 3.70 -16.18
N THR A 368 79.01 3.80 -15.43
CA THR A 368 78.86 3.16 -14.13
C THR A 368 78.84 1.65 -14.24
N THR A 369 79.22 0.96 -13.15
CA THR A 369 79.21 -0.50 -13.10
C THR A 369 77.78 -1.05 -13.17
N LYS A 370 76.79 -0.33 -12.64
CA LYS A 370 75.37 -0.64 -12.80
C LYS A 370 74.87 -0.57 -14.24
N LEU A 371 75.29 0.42 -15.04
CA LEU A 371 74.96 0.47 -16.47
C LEU A 371 75.55 -0.73 -17.21
N LYS A 372 76.80 -1.09 -16.92
CA LYS A 372 77.42 -2.32 -17.47
C LYS A 372 76.63 -3.57 -17.08
N GLY A 373 76.19 -3.64 -15.82
CA GLY A 373 75.34 -4.73 -15.32
C GLY A 373 73.99 -4.83 -16.02
N LEU A 374 73.32 -3.70 -16.27
CA LEU A 374 72.09 -3.63 -17.05
C LEU A 374 72.33 -4.11 -18.49
N GLY A 375 73.41 -3.65 -19.14
CA GLY A 375 73.80 -4.11 -20.47
C GLY A 375 74.03 -5.62 -20.53
N ALA A 376 74.76 -6.18 -19.56
CA ALA A 376 74.99 -7.63 -19.48
C ALA A 376 73.69 -8.43 -19.30
N LEU A 377 72.75 -7.91 -18.50
CA LEU A 377 71.42 -8.52 -18.34
C LEU A 377 70.62 -8.48 -19.65
N ILE A 378 70.64 -7.35 -20.36
CA ILE A 378 69.95 -7.21 -21.65
C ILE A 378 70.54 -8.14 -22.71
N GLU A 379 71.87 -8.25 -22.80
CA GLU A 379 72.52 -9.17 -23.74
C GLU A 379 72.15 -10.64 -23.45
N LYS A 380 72.04 -11.01 -22.17
CA LYS A 380 71.54 -12.33 -21.79
C LYS A 380 70.09 -12.56 -22.26
N LEU A 381 69.21 -11.59 -22.05
CA LEU A 381 67.81 -11.68 -22.46
C LEU A 381 67.67 -11.73 -23.98
N LYS A 382 68.48 -10.97 -24.71
CA LYS A 382 68.54 -10.98 -26.17
C LYS A 382 69.06 -12.31 -26.71
N ALA A 383 70.00 -12.96 -26.02
CA ALA A 383 70.46 -14.29 -26.38
C ALA A 383 69.40 -15.37 -26.14
N GLU A 384 68.59 -15.24 -25.08
CA GLU A 384 67.49 -16.15 -24.77
C GLU A 384 66.28 -15.95 -25.71
N GLN A 385 65.95 -14.71 -26.07
CA GLN A 385 64.83 -14.33 -26.94
C GLN A 385 65.19 -13.15 -27.85
N PRO A 386 65.70 -13.37 -29.08
CA PRO A 386 66.23 -12.29 -29.93
C PRO A 386 65.21 -11.26 -30.38
N ASP A 387 63.99 -11.69 -30.71
CA ASP A 387 63.01 -10.85 -31.42
C ASP A 387 61.90 -10.28 -30.52
N THR A 388 61.66 -10.90 -29.36
CA THR A 388 60.48 -10.61 -28.53
C THR A 388 60.79 -10.19 -27.10
N TRP A 389 62.07 -10.08 -26.74
CA TRP A 389 62.46 -9.66 -25.39
C TRP A 389 61.98 -8.25 -25.08
N ARG A 390 61.48 -8.05 -23.86
CA ARG A 390 60.98 -6.76 -23.38
C ARG A 390 61.37 -6.57 -21.92
N VAL A 391 61.90 -5.40 -21.59
CA VAL A 391 62.36 -5.06 -20.24
C VAL A 391 61.78 -3.73 -19.81
N VAL A 392 61.29 -3.67 -18.57
CA VAL A 392 60.92 -2.40 -17.93
C VAL A 392 61.92 -2.10 -16.82
N VAL A 393 62.64 -0.99 -16.97
CA VAL A 393 63.61 -0.47 -16.02
C VAL A 393 62.97 0.66 -15.23
N PHE A 394 62.95 0.55 -13.91
CA PHE A 394 62.48 1.60 -13.02
C PHE A 394 63.64 2.34 -12.37
N THR A 395 63.52 3.67 -12.33
CA THR A 395 64.44 4.56 -11.63
C THR A 395 63.70 5.72 -10.98
N ARG A 396 64.20 6.28 -9.88
CA ARG A 396 63.62 7.48 -9.28
C ARG A 396 64.00 8.77 -10.01
N TRP A 397 65.20 8.83 -10.58
CA TRP A 397 65.82 10.08 -11.02
C TRP A 397 65.78 10.25 -12.54
N ARG A 398 65.49 11.48 -12.99
CA ARG A 398 65.47 11.83 -14.42
C ARG A 398 66.87 11.82 -15.02
N GLU A 399 67.86 12.21 -14.24
CA GLU A 399 69.27 12.20 -14.60
C GLU A 399 69.72 10.76 -14.87
N THR A 400 69.33 9.82 -14.00
CA THR A 400 69.59 8.39 -14.20
C THR A 400 68.81 7.82 -15.38
N GLN A 401 67.55 8.20 -15.58
CA GLN A 401 66.78 7.83 -16.78
C GLN A 401 67.50 8.26 -18.07
N THR A 402 67.99 9.50 -18.11
CA THR A 402 68.76 10.04 -19.25
C THR A 402 70.08 9.29 -19.45
N ALA A 403 70.78 8.96 -18.36
CA ALA A 403 72.03 8.20 -18.43
C ALA A 403 71.81 6.78 -18.98
N ILE A 404 70.75 6.09 -18.54
CA ILE A 404 70.36 4.77 -19.07
C ILE A 404 70.00 4.87 -20.55
N GLN A 405 69.19 5.86 -20.94
CA GLN A 405 68.82 6.08 -22.35
C GLN A 405 70.07 6.26 -23.23
N ASN A 406 70.96 7.18 -22.86
CA ASN A 406 72.19 7.44 -23.62
C ASN A 406 73.08 6.20 -23.73
N PHE A 407 73.13 5.38 -22.67
CA PHE A 407 73.89 4.13 -22.67
C PHE A 407 73.29 3.10 -23.64
N LEU A 408 71.96 2.91 -23.60
CA LEU A 408 71.26 1.96 -24.49
C LEU A 408 71.30 2.40 -25.96
N GLU A 409 71.15 3.70 -26.24
CA GLU A 409 71.23 4.25 -27.60
C GLU A 409 72.63 4.06 -28.21
N LYS A 410 73.70 4.23 -27.42
CA LYS A 410 75.08 3.92 -27.85
C LYS A 410 75.26 2.45 -28.22
N GLN A 411 74.53 1.55 -27.56
CA GLN A 411 74.49 0.12 -27.86
C GLN A 411 73.49 -0.24 -28.97
N LYS A 412 72.86 0.76 -29.61
CA LYS A 412 71.83 0.59 -30.64
C LYS A 412 70.60 -0.20 -30.17
N ILE A 413 70.28 -0.09 -28.88
CA ILE A 413 69.08 -0.69 -28.28
C ILE A 413 67.96 0.34 -28.26
N SER A 414 66.77 -0.01 -28.76
CA SER A 414 65.62 0.88 -28.76
C SER A 414 65.05 1.06 -27.35
N CYS A 415 65.07 2.30 -26.87
CA CYS A 415 64.64 2.70 -25.53
C CYS A 415 63.51 3.73 -25.60
N GLY A 416 62.47 3.53 -24.79
CA GLY A 416 61.37 4.45 -24.58
C GLY A 416 61.36 5.00 -23.17
N LEU A 417 60.84 6.21 -22.97
CA LEU A 417 60.80 6.87 -21.66
C LEU A 417 59.37 7.01 -21.17
N ILE A 418 59.17 6.76 -19.88
CA ILE A 418 57.92 7.08 -19.17
C ILE A 418 58.23 7.99 -17.98
N ASN A 419 57.70 9.22 -17.99
CA ASN A 419 57.89 10.18 -16.90
C ASN A 419 56.75 11.20 -16.79
N GLY A 420 56.79 12.07 -15.79
CA GLY A 420 55.72 13.03 -15.52
C GLY A 420 55.61 14.23 -16.48
N ASP A 421 56.46 14.32 -17.52
CA ASP A 421 56.53 15.51 -18.38
C ASP A 421 55.46 15.53 -19.49
N SER A 422 55.09 14.36 -20.03
CA SER A 422 54.08 14.27 -21.09
C SER A 422 53.36 12.93 -21.08
N ASN A 423 52.05 12.95 -20.78
CA ASN A 423 51.20 11.76 -20.88
C ASN A 423 51.13 11.21 -22.30
N THR A 424 51.05 12.09 -23.32
CA THR A 424 50.94 11.68 -24.73
C THR A 424 52.16 10.88 -25.17
N ARG A 425 53.37 11.35 -24.83
CA ARG A 425 54.62 10.66 -25.17
C ARG A 425 54.78 9.33 -24.44
N ASN A 426 54.32 9.26 -23.18
CA ASN A 426 54.29 8.00 -22.44
C ASN A 426 53.41 6.97 -23.15
N GLN A 427 52.22 7.39 -23.61
CA GLN A 427 51.28 6.50 -24.29
C GLN A 427 51.82 6.01 -25.65
N GLU A 428 52.40 6.89 -26.46
CA GLU A 428 53.06 6.50 -27.72
C GLU A 428 54.17 5.46 -27.48
N THR A 429 54.96 5.64 -26.42
CA THR A 429 56.00 4.70 -26.02
C THR A 429 55.41 3.33 -25.66
N ILE A 430 54.33 3.30 -24.88
CA ILE A 430 53.65 2.07 -24.48
C ILE A 430 53.06 1.35 -25.70
N THR A 431 52.45 2.08 -26.65
CA THR A 431 51.91 1.51 -27.88
C THR A 431 52.99 0.84 -28.72
N ARG A 432 54.14 1.52 -28.90
CA ARG A 432 55.29 0.96 -29.63
C ARG A 432 55.91 -0.26 -28.94
N PHE A 433 55.88 -0.30 -27.61
CA PHE A 433 56.35 -1.41 -26.79
C PHE A 433 55.43 -2.64 -26.84
N LYS A 434 54.11 -2.43 -26.96
CA LYS A 434 53.08 -3.49 -26.98
C LYS A 434 52.94 -4.21 -28.33
N LYS A 435 53.51 -3.69 -29.41
CA LYS A 435 53.48 -4.35 -30.73
C LYS A 435 54.07 -5.76 -30.67
N ASP A 436 53.55 -6.70 -31.47
CA ASP A 436 53.99 -8.10 -31.52
C ASP A 436 55.50 -8.20 -31.76
N LEU A 437 56.01 -7.48 -32.77
CA LEU A 437 57.41 -7.09 -32.86
C LEU A 437 57.58 -5.72 -32.19
N PRO A 438 58.22 -5.67 -31.00
CA PRO A 438 58.38 -4.42 -30.29
C PRO A 438 59.34 -3.49 -31.04
N GLU A 439 58.91 -2.27 -31.35
CA GLU A 439 59.82 -1.23 -31.85
C GLU A 439 60.71 -0.66 -30.74
N VAL A 440 60.27 -0.84 -29.49
CA VAL A 440 60.93 -0.44 -28.26
C VAL A 440 61.05 -1.68 -27.38
N HIS A 441 62.28 -2.13 -27.11
CA HIS A 441 62.53 -3.29 -26.25
C HIS A 441 62.68 -2.91 -24.77
N VAL A 442 63.14 -1.69 -24.48
CA VAL A 442 63.37 -1.21 -23.12
C VAL A 442 62.51 0.01 -22.83
N ILE A 443 61.72 -0.05 -21.76
CA ILE A 443 61.09 1.14 -21.18
C ILE A 443 61.86 1.54 -19.94
N VAL A 444 62.32 2.79 -19.87
CA VAL A 444 62.85 3.36 -18.63
C VAL A 444 61.80 4.27 -18.03
N SER A 445 61.28 3.91 -16.86
CA SER A 445 60.18 4.60 -16.21
C SER A 445 60.64 5.26 -14.90
N THR A 446 60.26 6.53 -14.74
CA THR A 446 60.39 7.24 -13.46
C THR A 446 59.17 7.01 -12.58
N GLU A 447 59.32 7.15 -11.25
CA GLU A 447 58.22 6.99 -10.30
C GLU A 447 56.98 7.82 -10.70
N ALA A 448 57.18 9.08 -11.08
CA ALA A 448 56.12 10.01 -11.48
C ALA A 448 55.35 9.62 -12.75
N GLY A 449 55.91 8.77 -13.62
CA GLY A 449 55.25 8.29 -14.84
C GLY A 449 54.72 6.86 -14.76
N SER A 450 55.06 6.12 -13.70
CA SER A 450 54.83 4.67 -13.60
C SER A 450 53.54 4.25 -12.89
N GLU A 451 52.88 5.17 -12.19
CA GLU A 451 51.67 4.86 -11.44
C GLU A 451 50.51 4.57 -12.43
N GLY A 452 49.63 3.62 -12.13
CA GLY A 452 48.51 3.22 -13.01
C GLY A 452 48.82 2.36 -14.26
N VAL A 453 49.93 2.56 -14.97
CA VAL A 453 50.15 2.03 -16.34
C VAL A 453 50.13 0.49 -16.48
N ASN A 454 49.62 -0.01 -17.62
CA ASN A 454 49.58 -1.43 -17.98
C ASN A 454 50.81 -1.83 -18.83
N LEU A 455 51.80 -2.49 -18.22
CA LEU A 455 53.08 -2.90 -18.85
C LEU A 455 53.25 -4.43 -18.94
N GLN A 456 52.16 -5.18 -18.88
CA GLN A 456 52.12 -6.66 -18.89
C GLN A 456 52.65 -7.34 -20.19
N ALA A 457 53.00 -6.55 -21.21
CA ALA A 457 53.68 -7.04 -22.41
C ALA A 457 55.13 -7.46 -22.13
N ALA A 458 55.73 -6.97 -21.04
CA ALA A 458 57.00 -7.46 -20.52
C ALA A 458 56.79 -8.56 -19.46
N ASN A 459 57.82 -9.37 -19.27
CA ASN A 459 57.96 -10.31 -18.17
C ASN A 459 59.21 -10.05 -17.32
N VAL A 460 60.02 -9.05 -17.67
CA VAL A 460 61.22 -8.68 -16.95
C VAL A 460 61.11 -7.26 -16.40
N LEU A 461 61.23 -7.15 -15.08
CA LEU A 461 61.31 -5.91 -14.33
C LEU A 461 62.74 -5.72 -13.83
N VAL A 462 63.30 -4.53 -14.01
CA VAL A 462 64.60 -4.15 -13.44
C VAL A 462 64.41 -2.94 -12.54
N ASN A 463 64.68 -3.08 -11.25
CA ASN A 463 64.89 -1.95 -10.36
C ASN A 463 66.35 -1.53 -10.46
N TYR A 464 66.61 -0.44 -11.18
CA TYR A 464 67.97 0.10 -11.35
C TYR A 464 68.46 0.78 -10.07
N ASP A 465 67.56 1.53 -9.43
CA ASP A 465 67.63 1.95 -8.04
C ASP A 465 66.43 1.40 -7.29
N LEU A 466 66.73 0.80 -6.13
CA LEU A 466 65.74 0.16 -5.29
C LEU A 466 65.19 1.21 -4.31
N PRO A 467 63.88 1.55 -4.39
CA PRO A 467 63.29 2.51 -3.49
C PRO A 467 63.26 1.92 -2.08
N TRP A 468 63.48 2.78 -1.08
CA TRP A 468 63.46 2.35 0.32
C TRP A 468 62.03 2.16 0.82
N ASN A 469 61.05 2.80 0.18
CA ASN A 469 59.64 2.53 0.36
C ASN A 469 59.20 1.27 -0.40
N PRO A 470 58.80 0.19 0.30
CA PRO A 470 58.42 -1.07 -0.32
C PRO A 470 57.15 -1.01 -1.15
N MET A 471 56.24 -0.08 -0.82
CA MET A 471 55.02 0.13 -1.58
C MET A 471 55.28 0.58 -3.00
N ILE A 472 56.33 1.36 -3.22
CA ILE A 472 56.75 1.74 -4.55
C ILE A 472 57.19 0.48 -5.32
N VAL A 473 57.88 -0.46 -4.68
CA VAL A 473 58.32 -1.71 -5.35
C VAL A 473 57.12 -2.59 -5.72
N GLU A 474 56.18 -2.82 -4.81
CA GLU A 474 55.00 -3.65 -5.07
C GLU A 474 54.15 -3.05 -6.20
N GLN A 475 53.99 -1.72 -6.21
CA GLN A 475 53.31 -1.01 -7.30
C GLN A 475 54.04 -1.19 -8.64
N ARG A 476 55.38 -1.15 -8.67
CA ARG A 476 56.19 -1.42 -9.88
C ARG A 476 55.93 -2.84 -10.40
N ILE A 477 55.96 -3.86 -9.51
CA ILE A 477 55.69 -5.26 -9.86
C ILE A 477 54.27 -5.43 -10.42
N GLY A 478 53.27 -4.82 -9.78
CA GLY A 478 51.87 -4.84 -10.22
C GLY A 478 51.61 -4.17 -11.58
N ARG A 479 52.56 -3.41 -12.15
CA ARG A 479 52.45 -2.91 -13.54
C ARG A 479 52.63 -4.01 -14.58
N ILE A 480 53.33 -5.09 -14.20
CA ILE A 480 53.72 -6.18 -15.09
C ILE A 480 52.96 -7.47 -14.73
N GLN A 481 52.95 -7.85 -13.45
CA GLN A 481 52.26 -9.06 -12.97
C GLN A 481 50.74 -8.80 -12.83
N ARG A 482 49.96 -9.16 -13.85
CA ARG A 482 48.49 -8.98 -13.89
C ARG A 482 47.78 -10.23 -14.44
N LEU A 483 46.46 -10.31 -14.22
CA LEU A 483 45.60 -11.28 -14.89
C LEU A 483 45.72 -11.15 -16.41
N SER A 484 45.61 -12.28 -17.12
CA SER A 484 45.75 -12.37 -18.59
C SER A 484 47.16 -12.08 -19.13
N SER A 485 48.19 -12.10 -18.28
CA SER A 485 49.57 -12.12 -18.77
C SER A 485 49.86 -13.46 -19.45
N ASN A 486 50.42 -13.43 -20.66
CA ASN A 486 50.78 -14.64 -21.41
C ASN A 486 52.02 -15.36 -20.84
N PHE A 487 52.66 -14.78 -19.82
CA PHE A 487 53.90 -15.32 -19.26
C PHE A 487 53.62 -16.15 -18.01
N ALA A 488 54.24 -17.33 -17.93
CA ALA A 488 54.17 -18.15 -16.72
C ALA A 488 54.93 -17.54 -15.53
N ASN A 489 55.92 -16.68 -15.80
CA ASN A 489 56.77 -16.09 -14.76
C ASN A 489 57.07 -14.61 -15.05
N VAL A 490 57.21 -13.81 -14.00
CA VAL A 490 57.76 -12.45 -14.04
C VAL A 490 59.08 -12.42 -13.26
N SER A 491 60.17 -12.06 -13.94
CA SER A 491 61.52 -11.95 -13.36
C SER A 491 61.77 -10.53 -12.89
N ILE A 492 62.15 -10.37 -11.62
CA ILE A 492 62.40 -9.08 -10.96
C ILE A 492 63.88 -9.04 -10.59
N PHE A 493 64.63 -8.16 -11.26
CA PHE A 493 66.05 -7.95 -11.02
C PHE A 493 66.27 -6.64 -10.26
N ASN A 494 66.86 -6.74 -9.07
CA ASN A 494 67.30 -5.57 -8.31
C ASN A 494 68.82 -5.42 -8.52
N ILE A 495 69.25 -4.37 -9.24
CA ILE A 495 70.68 -4.15 -9.52
C ILE A 495 71.32 -3.53 -8.28
N VAL A 496 72.33 -4.21 -7.71
CA VAL A 496 73.00 -3.77 -6.48
C VAL A 496 74.53 -3.85 -6.60
N LEU A 497 75.22 -2.88 -6.02
CA LEU A 497 76.69 -2.91 -5.91
C LEU A 497 77.12 -3.93 -4.86
N LYS A 498 77.90 -4.91 -5.31
CA LYS A 498 78.40 -6.01 -4.49
C LYS A 498 79.30 -5.49 -3.38
N ASN A 499 79.21 -6.12 -2.21
CA ASN A 499 79.98 -5.78 -1.03
C ASN A 499 79.76 -4.37 -0.46
N THR A 500 78.62 -3.75 -0.76
CA THR A 500 78.26 -2.42 -0.24
C THR A 500 77.01 -2.47 0.64
N PHE A 501 76.69 -1.36 1.32
CA PHE A 501 75.42 -1.25 2.06
C PHE A 501 74.19 -1.45 1.15
N GLU A 502 74.33 -1.23 -0.15
CA GLU A 502 73.26 -1.44 -1.11
C GLU A 502 72.88 -2.93 -1.21
N GLU A 503 73.85 -3.82 -1.36
CA GLU A 503 73.60 -5.27 -1.32
C GLU A 503 73.22 -5.72 0.09
N TYR A 504 74.07 -5.40 1.07
CA TYR A 504 74.02 -6.02 2.39
C TYR A 504 72.85 -5.56 3.26
N ILE A 505 72.31 -4.36 3.03
CA ILE A 505 71.20 -3.82 3.81
C ILE A 505 69.96 -3.69 2.91
N VAL A 506 70.01 -2.82 1.89
CA VAL A 506 68.83 -2.44 1.11
C VAL A 506 68.32 -3.62 0.27
N GLY A 507 69.21 -4.27 -0.47
CA GLY A 507 68.90 -5.39 -1.36
C GLY A 507 68.34 -6.59 -0.61
N ARG A 508 69.00 -7.02 0.48
CA ARG A 508 68.53 -8.16 1.27
C ARG A 508 67.20 -7.92 1.99
N LEU A 509 67.02 -6.76 2.62
CA LEU A 509 65.76 -6.44 3.30
C LEU A 509 64.60 -6.36 2.29
N MET A 510 64.82 -5.74 1.12
CA MET A 510 63.83 -5.68 0.06
C MET A 510 63.55 -7.04 -0.58
N GLU A 511 64.56 -7.86 -0.82
CA GLU A 511 64.36 -9.22 -1.33
C GLU A 511 63.51 -10.04 -0.37
N LYS A 512 63.83 -10.01 0.94
CA LYS A 512 63.04 -10.72 1.95
C LYS A 512 61.62 -10.21 2.05
N LEU A 513 61.44 -8.89 2.06
CA LEU A 513 60.13 -8.26 2.14
C LEU A 513 59.29 -8.55 0.89
N GLN A 514 59.90 -8.42 -0.30
CA GLN A 514 59.30 -8.82 -1.55
C GLN A 514 58.89 -10.27 -1.41
N LEU A 515 59.80 -11.23 -1.23
CA LEU A 515 59.53 -12.67 -1.07
C LEU A 515 58.41 -13.00 -0.06
N ALA A 516 58.31 -12.25 1.04
CA ALA A 516 57.24 -12.39 2.01
C ALA A 516 55.88 -11.87 1.49
N SER A 517 55.85 -10.76 0.76
CA SER A 517 54.66 -10.11 0.18
C SER A 517 53.78 -11.03 -0.68
N HIS A 518 54.30 -11.81 -1.64
CA HIS A 518 53.47 -12.63 -2.56
C HIS A 518 52.72 -13.77 -1.90
N ALA A 519 53.17 -14.21 -0.73
CA ALA A 519 52.43 -15.21 0.02
C ALA A 519 51.16 -14.61 0.66
N ILE A 520 51.20 -13.34 1.05
CA ILE A 520 50.18 -12.68 1.89
C ILE A 520 49.34 -11.65 1.10
N GLY A 521 49.89 -11.06 0.04
CA GLY A 521 49.23 -10.08 -0.83
C GLY A 521 49.23 -8.63 -0.34
N ASP A 522 49.78 -8.35 0.85
CA ASP A 522 49.80 -7.02 1.48
C ASP A 522 51.16 -6.73 2.16
N ILE A 523 51.90 -5.72 1.65
CA ILE A 523 53.20 -5.31 2.22
C ILE A 523 53.05 -4.37 3.42
N GLU A 524 51.96 -3.60 3.52
CA GLU A 524 51.81 -2.58 4.57
C GLU A 524 51.61 -3.24 5.91
N ALA A 525 50.72 -4.24 5.98
CA ALA A 525 50.54 -5.07 7.16
C ALA A 525 51.87 -5.70 7.60
N LEU A 526 52.69 -6.13 6.63
CA LEU A 526 54.01 -6.75 6.84
C LEU A 526 55.04 -5.82 7.46
N LEU A 527 55.04 -4.56 7.04
CA LEU A 527 55.91 -3.55 7.61
C LEU A 527 55.52 -3.18 9.04
N GLU A 528 54.24 -3.04 9.32
CA GLU A 528 53.76 -2.73 10.67
C GLU A 528 54.01 -3.89 11.64
N ALA A 529 53.65 -5.13 11.26
CA ALA A 529 53.84 -6.31 12.11
C ALA A 529 55.31 -6.61 12.40
N SER A 530 56.22 -6.17 11.53
CA SER A 530 57.66 -6.31 11.76
C SER A 530 58.22 -5.34 12.82
N GLY A 531 57.39 -4.48 13.40
CA GLY A 531 57.77 -3.49 14.41
C GLY A 531 58.70 -2.40 13.86
N ILE A 532 58.69 -2.22 12.54
CA ILE A 532 59.61 -1.29 11.86
C ILE A 532 59.00 0.12 11.75
N ASP A 533 57.69 0.28 11.96
CA ASP A 533 56.97 1.55 11.87
C ASP A 533 56.65 2.24 13.23
N GLU A 534 57.17 1.75 14.37
CA GLU A 534 56.87 2.27 15.72
C GLU A 534 57.67 3.55 16.11
N SER A 535 57.84 4.52 15.21
CA SER A 535 58.37 5.84 15.60
C SER A 535 57.25 6.88 15.72
N GLU A 536 57.04 7.35 16.95
CA GLU A 536 56.16 8.48 17.27
C GLU A 536 56.59 9.75 16.52
N GLU A 537 55.59 10.55 16.11
CA GLU A 537 55.73 11.90 15.55
C GLU A 537 56.42 12.03 14.18
N ASN A 538 55.74 11.57 13.11
CA ASN A 538 55.55 12.26 11.80
C ASN A 538 55.26 11.21 10.71
N GLY A 539 54.26 11.46 9.87
CA GLY A 539 53.71 10.47 8.94
C GLY A 539 54.71 9.74 8.01
N SER A 540 54.45 8.44 7.84
CA SER A 540 54.87 7.56 6.73
C SER A 540 56.36 7.24 6.52
N SER A 541 57.19 7.03 7.55
CA SER A 541 58.62 6.75 7.29
C SER A 541 59.40 5.80 8.21
N GLY A 542 58.78 4.92 9.01
CA GLY A 542 59.55 4.13 9.98
C GLY A 542 60.51 3.13 9.33
N PHE A 543 60.08 2.46 8.25
CA PHE A 543 60.96 1.54 7.51
C PHE A 543 62.07 2.22 6.72
N GLU A 544 61.77 3.33 6.05
CA GLU A 544 62.79 4.12 5.36
C GLU A 544 63.81 4.68 6.36
N GLU A 545 63.37 5.09 7.55
CA GLU A 545 64.23 5.57 8.63
C GLU A 545 65.14 4.45 9.16
N LYS A 546 64.62 3.24 9.35
CA LYS A 546 65.44 2.09 9.77
C LYS A 546 66.53 1.76 8.76
N ILE A 547 66.21 1.77 7.45
CA ILE A 547 67.22 1.64 6.40
C ILE A 547 68.23 2.77 6.49
N ARG A 548 67.79 4.03 6.61
CA ARG A 548 68.68 5.19 6.73
C ARG A 548 69.67 5.01 7.88
N GLN A 549 69.21 4.64 9.06
CA GLN A 549 70.06 4.45 10.25
C GLN A 549 71.12 3.38 10.00
N LEU A 550 70.75 2.23 9.43
CA LEU A 550 71.68 1.15 9.12
C LEU A 550 72.70 1.56 8.05
N VAL A 551 72.27 2.25 6.99
CA VAL A 551 73.16 2.72 5.92
C VAL A 551 74.15 3.77 6.43
N VAL A 552 73.68 4.76 7.19
CA VAL A 552 74.55 5.80 7.78
C VAL A 552 75.54 5.18 8.77
N ALA A 553 75.11 4.22 9.60
CA ALA A 553 75.99 3.50 10.51
C ALA A 553 77.06 2.67 9.76
N SER A 554 76.67 2.02 8.66
CA SER A 554 77.58 1.26 7.80
C SER A 554 78.62 2.16 7.14
N LEU A 555 78.21 3.32 6.60
CA LEU A 555 79.13 4.32 6.04
C LEU A 555 80.09 4.89 7.09
N ALA A 556 79.66 4.97 8.36
CA ALA A 556 80.52 5.36 9.49
C ALA A 556 81.50 4.25 9.94
N GLY A 557 81.52 3.10 9.27
CA GLY A 557 82.43 1.98 9.57
C GLY A 557 81.98 1.09 10.74
N LYS A 558 80.72 1.18 11.18
CA LYS A 558 80.16 0.28 12.20
C LYS A 558 79.77 -1.06 11.59
N ASP A 559 79.97 -2.15 12.32
CA ASP A 559 79.44 -3.47 11.95
C ASP A 559 77.92 -3.49 12.14
N VAL A 560 77.21 -3.63 11.02
CA VAL A 560 75.74 -3.62 10.95
C VAL A 560 75.18 -5.02 10.66
N GLU A 561 76.02 -6.05 10.55
CA GLU A 561 75.58 -7.37 10.09
C GLU A 561 74.55 -7.99 11.05
N GLN A 562 74.79 -7.89 12.36
CA GLN A 562 73.84 -8.38 13.36
C GLN A 562 72.50 -7.63 13.33
N ALA A 563 72.53 -6.31 13.13
CA ALA A 563 71.33 -5.48 13.09
C ALA A 563 70.48 -5.79 11.85
N THR A 564 71.12 -5.99 10.69
CA THR A 564 70.44 -6.41 9.47
C THR A 564 69.84 -7.82 9.59
N ARG A 565 70.58 -8.79 10.13
CA ARG A 565 70.04 -10.15 10.37
C ARG A 565 68.84 -10.14 11.31
N LYS A 566 68.85 -9.29 12.35
CA LYS A 566 67.69 -9.10 13.24
C LYS A 566 66.49 -8.53 12.47
N ALA A 567 66.69 -7.54 11.60
CA ALA A 567 65.62 -6.99 10.77
C ALA A 567 65.05 -8.03 9.77
N GLU A 568 65.89 -8.84 9.14
CA GLU A 568 65.45 -9.96 8.28
C GLU A 568 64.59 -10.97 9.03
N LYS A 569 65.04 -11.33 10.24
CA LYS A 569 64.28 -12.23 11.11
C LYS A 569 62.94 -11.61 11.51
N SER A 570 62.91 -10.32 11.87
CA SER A 570 61.68 -9.57 12.16
C SER A 570 60.66 -9.62 11.02
N ILE A 571 61.12 -9.45 9.76
CA ILE A 571 60.27 -9.54 8.57
C ILE A 571 59.72 -10.96 8.39
N THR A 572 60.55 -11.98 8.64
CA THR A 572 60.15 -13.38 8.50
C THR A 572 59.18 -13.81 9.61
N ASP A 573 59.44 -13.39 10.84
CA ASP A 573 58.58 -13.65 11.99
C ASP A 573 57.23 -12.92 11.81
N ALA A 574 57.25 -11.67 11.35
CA ALA A 574 56.06 -10.90 11.00
C ALA A 574 55.27 -11.54 9.86
N LYS A 575 55.93 -12.10 8.84
CA LYS A 575 55.27 -12.89 7.80
C LYS A 575 54.50 -14.05 8.43
N THR A 576 55.13 -14.83 9.30
CA THR A 576 54.44 -15.97 9.93
C THR A 576 53.32 -15.56 10.87
N GLU A 577 53.45 -14.42 11.55
CA GLU A 577 52.39 -13.87 12.39
C GLU A 577 51.24 -13.32 11.54
N LEU A 578 51.54 -12.65 10.42
CA LEU A 578 50.52 -12.20 9.47
C LEU A 578 49.87 -13.35 8.72
N GLU A 579 50.54 -14.47 8.46
CA GLU A 579 49.87 -15.66 7.95
C GLU A 579 48.88 -16.23 9.00
N ARG A 580 49.13 -16.01 10.30
CA ARG A 580 48.19 -16.34 11.39
C ARG A 580 47.10 -15.27 11.56
N GLU A 581 47.43 -14.00 11.45
CA GLU A 581 46.47 -12.89 11.48
C GLU A 581 45.60 -12.88 10.23
N GLU A 582 46.13 -13.24 9.07
CA GLU A 582 45.37 -13.43 7.84
C GLU A 582 44.45 -14.63 8.04
N LYS A 583 44.90 -15.74 8.64
CA LYS A 583 43.96 -16.79 9.08
C LYS A 583 42.91 -16.26 10.05
N ASN A 584 43.25 -15.33 10.94
CA ASN A 584 42.28 -14.65 11.81
C ASN A 584 41.35 -13.71 11.03
N ILE A 585 41.83 -12.89 10.09
CA ILE A 585 41.06 -12.01 9.21
C ILE A 585 40.18 -12.83 8.27
N ASN A 586 40.63 -14.01 7.86
CA ASN A 586 39.86 -15.01 7.13
C ASN A 586 38.81 -15.60 8.08
N SER A 587 39.14 -15.78 9.36
CA SER A 587 38.17 -16.04 10.43
C SER A 587 37.35 -14.81 10.88
N LEU A 588 37.62 -13.60 10.35
CA LEU A 588 36.85 -12.35 10.57
C LEU A 588 36.04 -11.92 9.35
N LEU A 589 36.35 -12.37 8.13
CA LEU A 589 35.72 -11.93 6.86
C LEU A 589 35.37 -13.09 5.91
N GLY A 590 35.76 -14.33 6.23
CA GLY A 590 35.35 -15.54 5.50
C GLY A 590 35.82 -15.60 4.05
N GLY A 591 35.46 -16.67 3.34
CA GLY A 591 35.36 -16.68 1.88
C GLY A 591 33.92 -16.30 1.49
N MET A 592 33.75 -15.25 0.68
CA MET A 592 32.43 -14.74 0.28
C MET A 592 31.86 -15.55 -0.89
N GLY A 593 31.68 -16.87 -0.69
CA GLY A 593 31.07 -17.76 -1.68
C GLY A 593 29.55 -17.77 -1.65
N ASP A 594 28.93 -17.83 -0.46
CA ASP A 594 27.55 -18.32 -0.34
C ASP A 594 26.62 -17.52 0.61
N THR A 595 27.06 -16.42 1.23
CA THR A 595 26.22 -15.68 2.21
C THR A 595 25.30 -14.65 1.55
N LEU A 596 24.43 -15.08 0.64
CA LEU A 596 23.39 -14.24 0.02
C LEU A 596 21.97 -14.47 0.59
N ASP A 597 21.84 -15.22 1.69
CA ASP A 597 20.56 -15.73 2.21
C ASP A 597 19.67 -14.74 2.98
N SER A 598 20.09 -13.48 3.19
CA SER A 598 19.27 -12.51 3.95
C SER A 598 18.51 -11.50 3.08
N SER A 599 18.61 -11.59 1.75
CA SER A 599 17.91 -10.66 0.84
C SER A 599 16.53 -11.20 0.45
N PRO A 600 15.55 -10.33 0.12
CA PRO A 600 14.28 -10.76 -0.43
C PRO A 600 14.51 -11.62 -1.67
N ARG A 601 13.70 -12.66 -1.86
CA ARG A 601 13.83 -13.54 -3.01
C ARG A 601 13.70 -12.73 -4.29
N CYS A 602 14.73 -12.79 -5.14
CA CYS A 602 14.69 -12.15 -6.45
C CYS A 602 13.45 -12.62 -7.24
N PRO A 603 12.73 -11.69 -7.90
CA PRO A 603 11.59 -12.05 -8.71
C PRO A 603 12.07 -12.80 -9.94
N LYS A 604 11.35 -13.85 -10.33
CA LYS A 604 11.66 -14.63 -11.53
C LYS A 604 10.85 -14.09 -12.68
N LEU A 605 11.41 -13.09 -13.37
CA LEU A 605 10.72 -12.35 -14.41
C LEU A 605 11.14 -12.88 -15.78
N PRO A 606 10.19 -13.32 -16.64
CA PRO A 606 10.52 -13.82 -17.95
C PRO A 606 11.09 -12.71 -18.83
N GLN A 607 12.05 -13.07 -19.68
CA GLN A 607 12.52 -12.17 -20.73
C GLN A 607 11.38 -11.80 -21.66
N ALA A 608 11.40 -10.57 -22.18
CA ALA A 608 10.35 -10.10 -23.05
C ALA A 608 10.50 -10.73 -24.45
N GLU A 609 9.63 -11.68 -24.77
CA GLU A 609 9.57 -12.31 -26.09
C GLU A 609 9.35 -11.25 -27.19
N ARG A 610 10.18 -11.30 -28.23
CA ARG A 610 10.10 -10.41 -29.39
C ARG A 610 9.56 -11.22 -30.57
N SER A 611 8.41 -10.79 -31.10
CA SER A 611 7.74 -11.41 -32.24
C SER A 611 8.51 -11.23 -33.56
N MET A 612 9.36 -10.21 -33.66
CA MET A 612 10.23 -9.95 -34.81
C MET A 612 11.67 -9.78 -34.35
N ASP A 613 12.61 -10.40 -35.08
CA ASP A 613 14.02 -10.12 -34.90
C ASP A 613 14.34 -8.65 -35.24
N ALA A 614 15.44 -8.11 -34.67
CA ALA A 614 15.78 -6.71 -34.80
C ALA A 614 15.98 -6.26 -36.26
N ARG A 615 16.51 -7.15 -37.12
CA ARG A 615 16.76 -6.84 -38.53
C ARG A 615 15.47 -6.81 -39.33
N ALA A 616 14.62 -7.81 -39.18
CA ALA A 616 13.29 -7.89 -39.78
C ALA A 616 12.43 -6.70 -39.34
N PHE A 617 12.48 -6.33 -38.06
CA PHE A 617 11.80 -5.16 -37.53
C PHE A 617 12.23 -3.88 -38.25
N VAL A 618 13.54 -3.58 -38.31
CA VAL A 618 14.06 -2.36 -38.93
C VAL A 618 13.70 -2.26 -40.42
N LEU A 619 13.87 -3.35 -41.17
CA LEU A 619 13.55 -3.36 -42.60
C LEU A 619 12.05 -3.12 -42.83
N THR A 620 11.19 -3.73 -42.02
CA THR A 620 9.74 -3.59 -42.13
C THR A 620 9.30 -2.18 -41.71
N ALA A 621 9.86 -1.65 -40.62
CA ALA A 621 9.58 -0.31 -40.11
C ALA A 621 9.99 0.79 -41.09
N LEU A 622 11.17 0.69 -41.70
CA LEU A 622 11.62 1.67 -42.69
C LEU A 622 10.75 1.62 -43.96
N THR A 623 10.36 0.44 -44.42
CA THR A 623 9.45 0.28 -45.56
C THR A 623 8.09 0.93 -45.29
N GLU A 624 7.52 0.71 -44.10
CA GLU A 624 6.24 1.32 -43.69
C GLU A 624 6.33 2.85 -43.57
N LEU A 625 7.50 3.39 -43.18
CA LEU A 625 7.76 4.83 -43.18
C LEU A 625 8.01 5.41 -44.60
N GLY A 626 7.94 4.58 -45.65
CA GLY A 626 8.08 4.99 -47.05
C GLY A 626 9.51 4.96 -47.60
N ALA A 627 10.44 4.28 -46.92
CA ALA A 627 11.80 4.13 -47.43
C ALA A 627 11.86 3.11 -48.58
N LYS A 628 12.63 3.42 -49.63
CA LYS A 628 13.00 2.42 -50.65
C LYS A 628 14.28 1.73 -50.20
N LEU A 629 14.20 0.43 -49.93
CA LEU A 629 15.32 -0.39 -49.51
C LEU A 629 15.91 -1.16 -50.69
N LYS A 630 17.23 -1.06 -50.88
CA LYS A 630 17.98 -1.88 -51.83
C LYS A 630 19.08 -2.63 -51.09
N LYS A 631 19.12 -3.95 -51.24
CA LYS A 631 20.18 -4.79 -50.68
C LYS A 631 21.47 -4.62 -51.49
N GLU A 632 22.57 -4.34 -50.81
CA GLU A 632 23.93 -4.29 -51.38
C GLU A 632 24.70 -5.58 -51.00
N PRO A 633 25.86 -5.86 -51.65
CA PRO A 633 26.78 -6.91 -51.23
C PRO A 633 27.20 -6.75 -49.75
N GLU A 634 27.68 -7.83 -49.13
CA GLU A 634 28.18 -7.83 -47.73
C GLU A 634 27.13 -7.56 -46.63
N GLY A 635 25.84 -7.69 -46.93
CA GLY A 635 24.78 -7.60 -45.92
C GLY A 635 24.35 -6.19 -45.54
N LEU A 636 24.82 -5.17 -46.28
CA LEU A 636 24.42 -3.78 -46.14
C LEU A 636 23.12 -3.47 -46.90
N TYR A 637 22.39 -2.46 -46.46
CA TYR A 637 21.17 -1.98 -47.13
C TYR A 637 21.26 -0.48 -47.40
N ILE A 638 20.88 -0.04 -48.60
CA ILE A 638 20.67 1.38 -48.87
C ILE A 638 19.21 1.69 -48.57
N SER A 639 18.98 2.65 -47.68
CA SER A 639 17.67 3.26 -47.46
C SER A 639 17.62 4.63 -48.12
N GLN A 640 16.58 4.85 -48.92
CA GLN A 640 16.26 6.16 -49.47
C GLN A 640 14.93 6.62 -48.86
N LEU A 641 15.01 7.53 -47.89
CA LEU A 641 13.86 8.09 -47.17
C LEU A 641 13.88 9.61 -47.32
N ALA A 642 12.78 10.20 -47.80
CA ALA A 642 12.63 11.65 -47.99
C ALA A 642 13.81 12.33 -48.73
N GLY A 643 14.42 11.64 -49.71
CA GLY A 643 15.53 12.16 -50.52
C GLY A 643 16.93 12.01 -49.90
N LYS A 644 17.05 11.63 -48.62
CA LYS A 644 18.33 11.24 -48.01
C LYS A 644 18.64 9.77 -48.31
N ARG A 645 19.86 9.52 -48.76
CA ARG A 645 20.40 8.17 -48.99
C ARG A 645 21.32 7.83 -47.82
N GLU A 646 21.01 6.74 -47.13
CA GLU A 646 21.74 6.26 -45.95
C GLU A 646 22.12 4.80 -46.13
N LEU A 647 23.33 4.44 -45.70
CA LEU A 647 23.82 3.07 -45.71
C LEU A 647 23.55 2.44 -44.34
N ILE A 648 22.77 1.37 -44.29
CA ILE A 648 22.33 0.68 -43.08
C ILE A 648 23.15 -0.59 -42.88
N ARG A 649 23.57 -0.79 -41.63
CA ARG A 649 24.15 -2.04 -41.13
C ARG A 649 23.45 -2.49 -39.85
N PHE A 650 23.52 -3.80 -39.59
CA PHE A 650 22.92 -4.44 -38.40
C PHE A 650 23.96 -4.94 -37.40
N ASP A 651 25.19 -5.18 -37.86
CA ASP A 651 26.30 -5.68 -37.05
C ASP A 651 27.51 -4.76 -37.13
N ASN A 652 28.33 -4.77 -36.07
CA ASN A 652 29.53 -3.95 -35.99
C ASN A 652 30.68 -4.41 -36.91
N ASN A 653 30.66 -5.66 -37.37
CA ASN A 653 31.77 -6.30 -38.10
C ASN A 653 31.95 -5.81 -39.54
N ASN A 654 30.94 -5.17 -40.15
CA ASN A 654 30.99 -4.74 -41.56
C ASN A 654 31.29 -3.23 -41.65
N LEU A 655 32.51 -2.83 -41.29
CA LEU A 655 33.02 -1.48 -41.55
C LEU A 655 33.53 -1.42 -43.00
N SER A 656 32.69 -0.95 -43.93
CA SER A 656 33.17 -0.68 -45.29
C SER A 656 34.10 0.54 -45.30
N GLU A 657 35.27 0.43 -45.92
CA GLU A 657 36.29 1.51 -46.03
C GLU A 657 35.84 2.77 -46.80
N LYS A 658 34.59 2.88 -47.28
CA LYS A 658 34.17 3.93 -48.24
C LYS A 658 32.84 4.65 -47.98
N GLY A 659 32.24 4.58 -46.78
CA GLY A 659 31.08 5.42 -46.48
C GLY A 659 30.62 5.39 -45.03
N GLU A 660 30.08 6.52 -44.54
CA GLU A 660 29.40 6.62 -43.24
C GLU A 660 28.17 5.70 -43.23
N SER A 661 28.29 4.53 -42.60
CA SER A 661 27.18 3.59 -42.41
C SER A 661 26.58 3.73 -41.02
N VAL A 662 25.25 3.72 -40.93
CA VAL A 662 24.50 3.86 -39.68
C VAL A 662 24.10 2.49 -39.15
N LEU A 663 24.39 2.27 -37.86
CA LEU A 663 24.08 1.01 -37.16
C LEU A 663 22.66 1.03 -36.59
N TYR A 664 21.86 0.05 -37.01
CA TYR A 664 20.53 -0.23 -36.46
C TYR A 664 20.57 -1.54 -35.68
N ALA A 665 21.01 -1.49 -34.44
CA ALA A 665 21.07 -2.62 -33.52
C ALA A 665 20.36 -2.27 -32.20
N PRO A 666 19.76 -3.24 -31.48
CA PRO A 666 19.12 -2.98 -30.19
C PRO A 666 20.04 -2.25 -29.21
N GLY A 667 19.53 -1.21 -28.54
CA GLY A 667 20.31 -0.39 -27.61
C GLY A 667 21.15 0.72 -28.26
N THR A 668 21.12 0.90 -29.59
CA THR A 668 21.66 2.10 -30.24
C THR A 668 20.61 3.21 -30.31
N ALA A 669 21.03 4.47 -30.19
CA ALA A 669 20.11 5.62 -30.24
C ALA A 669 19.29 5.69 -31.55
N THR A 670 19.84 5.21 -32.66
CA THR A 670 19.16 5.12 -33.96
C THR A 670 18.05 4.07 -33.97
N PHE A 671 18.29 2.91 -33.37
CA PHE A 671 17.27 1.86 -33.23
C PHE A 671 16.13 2.33 -32.31
N GLU A 672 16.45 2.89 -31.14
CA GLU A 672 15.44 3.38 -30.19
C GLU A 672 14.57 4.51 -30.78
N ARG A 673 15.18 5.42 -31.57
CA ARG A 673 14.41 6.45 -32.30
C ARG A 673 13.46 5.85 -33.33
N LEU A 674 13.84 4.76 -34.00
CA LEU A 674 12.97 4.09 -34.97
C LEU A 674 11.80 3.41 -34.25
N VAL A 675 12.07 2.70 -33.15
CA VAL A 675 11.04 2.09 -32.30
C VAL A 675 10.05 3.15 -31.81
N SER A 676 10.55 4.23 -31.22
CA SER A 676 9.73 5.34 -30.71
C SER A 676 8.86 5.99 -31.78
N LYS A 677 9.35 6.14 -33.03
CA LYS A 677 8.55 6.66 -34.16
C LYS A 677 7.34 5.80 -34.47
N ILE A 678 7.47 4.48 -34.38
CA ILE A 678 6.36 3.54 -34.63
C ILE A 678 5.39 3.51 -33.43
N THR A 679 5.90 3.55 -32.19
CA THR A 679 5.06 3.43 -30.96
C THR A 679 4.38 4.74 -30.53
N ASN A 680 4.67 5.86 -31.19
CA ASN A 680 4.17 7.18 -30.81
C ASN A 680 2.63 7.27 -30.88
N THR A 681 2.00 6.70 -31.91
CA THR A 681 0.54 6.64 -32.04
C THR A 681 0.04 5.22 -31.82
N GLY A 682 -0.98 5.03 -30.98
CA GLY A 682 -1.56 3.70 -30.79
C GLY A 682 -2.34 3.24 -32.01
N LEU A 683 -2.47 1.92 -32.20
CA LEU A 683 -3.23 1.34 -33.31
C LEU A 683 -4.38 0.45 -32.82
N HIS A 684 -5.44 0.35 -33.61
CA HIS A 684 -6.50 -0.63 -33.40
C HIS A 684 -6.89 -1.35 -34.69
N LEU A 685 -7.25 -2.63 -34.56
CA LEU A 685 -7.84 -3.48 -35.59
C LEU A 685 -9.25 -3.88 -35.10
N VAL A 686 -10.13 -2.88 -35.00
CA VAL A 686 -11.50 -3.09 -34.52
C VAL A 686 -12.46 -2.92 -35.67
N ASP A 687 -13.22 -3.96 -35.96
CA ASP A 687 -14.25 -3.96 -36.99
C ASP A 687 -15.64 -3.71 -36.39
N ASP A 688 -16.41 -2.86 -37.07
CA ASP A 688 -17.80 -2.56 -36.73
C ASP A 688 -18.72 -3.50 -37.52
N ASN A 689 -19.33 -4.47 -36.84
CA ASN A 689 -20.20 -5.47 -37.48
C ASN A 689 -21.59 -4.91 -37.85
N ASP A 690 -21.95 -3.74 -37.35
CA ASP A 690 -23.29 -3.17 -37.43
C ASP A 690 -23.27 -1.86 -38.26
N GLN A 691 -23.14 -1.98 -39.58
CA GLN A 691 -23.08 -0.82 -40.50
C GLN A 691 -24.40 -0.03 -40.61
N LYS A 692 -25.55 -0.69 -40.44
CA LYS A 692 -26.90 -0.09 -40.50
C LYS A 692 -27.80 -0.69 -39.41
N PRO A 693 -27.53 -0.39 -38.12
CA PRO A 693 -28.17 -1.10 -37.00
C PRO A 693 -29.67 -0.86 -36.95
N LEU A 694 -30.16 0.36 -37.24
CA LEU A 694 -31.58 0.71 -37.21
C LEU A 694 -32.41 -0.11 -38.21
N LEU A 695 -32.02 -0.12 -39.49
CA LEU A 695 -32.74 -0.82 -40.56
C LEU A 695 -32.81 -2.32 -40.29
N ARG A 696 -31.70 -2.94 -39.88
CA ARG A 696 -31.69 -4.37 -39.53
C ARG A 696 -32.54 -4.67 -38.30
N THR A 697 -32.53 -3.79 -37.30
CA THR A 697 -33.36 -3.95 -36.10
C THR A 697 -34.84 -3.90 -36.47
N GLU A 698 -35.23 -2.99 -37.36
CA GLU A 698 -36.60 -2.87 -37.88
C GLU A 698 -37.06 -4.13 -38.60
N ASP A 699 -36.22 -4.67 -39.50
CA ASP A 699 -36.50 -5.93 -40.19
C ASP A 699 -36.67 -7.11 -39.23
N ILE A 700 -35.79 -7.21 -38.21
CA ILE A 700 -35.85 -8.27 -37.20
C ILE A 700 -37.12 -8.14 -36.34
N ALA A 701 -37.46 -6.92 -35.91
CA ALA A 701 -38.67 -6.67 -35.13
C ALA A 701 -39.95 -6.93 -35.93
N LYS A 702 -39.94 -6.61 -37.23
CA LYS A 702 -41.04 -6.92 -38.14
C LYS A 702 -41.23 -8.43 -38.27
N LYS A 703 -40.17 -9.18 -38.56
CA LYS A 703 -40.20 -10.66 -38.59
C LYS A 703 -40.69 -11.26 -37.28
N TRP A 704 -40.23 -10.72 -36.13
CA TRP A 704 -40.68 -11.17 -34.82
C TRP A 704 -42.18 -10.94 -34.62
N SER A 705 -42.69 -9.75 -34.96
CA SER A 705 -44.12 -9.40 -34.83
C SER A 705 -45.01 -10.26 -35.73
N GLU A 706 -44.56 -10.51 -36.97
CA GLU A 706 -45.26 -11.33 -37.96
C GLU A 706 -45.30 -12.81 -37.55
N SER A 707 -44.29 -13.31 -36.81
CA SER A 707 -44.19 -14.71 -36.39
C SER A 707 -45.38 -15.22 -35.55
N PHE A 708 -46.07 -14.32 -34.85
CA PHE A 708 -47.26 -14.63 -34.05
C PHE A 708 -48.54 -13.97 -34.59
N GLY A 709 -48.53 -13.53 -35.86
CA GLY A 709 -49.69 -13.03 -36.58
C GLY A 709 -50.11 -11.60 -36.19
N ALA A 710 -49.18 -10.74 -35.77
CA ALA A 710 -49.44 -9.32 -35.56
C ALA A 710 -48.85 -8.46 -36.69
N SER A 711 -49.53 -7.36 -37.03
CA SER A 711 -49.01 -6.33 -37.95
C SER A 711 -48.11 -5.36 -37.19
N PHE A 712 -46.83 -5.27 -37.58
CA PHE A 712 -45.88 -4.27 -37.08
C PHE A 712 -46.34 -2.85 -37.43
N LYS A 713 -46.26 -1.91 -36.48
CA LYS A 713 -46.65 -0.50 -36.68
C LYS A 713 -45.42 0.42 -36.69
N ILE A 714 -44.70 0.45 -35.58
CA ILE A 714 -43.53 1.30 -35.40
C ILE A 714 -42.64 0.71 -34.31
N MET A 715 -41.37 1.07 -34.31
CA MET A 715 -40.47 0.80 -33.21
C MET A 715 -39.86 2.08 -32.64
N ASP A 716 -39.56 2.05 -31.35
CA ASP A 716 -38.85 3.11 -30.66
C ASP A 716 -37.65 2.52 -29.90
N VAL A 717 -36.44 2.93 -30.30
CA VAL A 717 -35.18 2.51 -29.68
C VAL A 717 -34.97 3.33 -28.42
N GLN A 718 -35.02 2.65 -27.27
CA GLN A 718 -34.92 3.24 -25.94
C GLN A 718 -33.47 3.43 -25.52
N ASP A 719 -32.66 2.36 -25.63
CA ASP A 719 -31.24 2.36 -25.28
C ASP A 719 -30.41 1.65 -26.35
N VAL A 720 -29.17 2.08 -26.50
CA VAL A 720 -28.17 1.44 -27.37
C VAL A 720 -26.94 1.13 -26.54
N SER A 721 -26.53 -0.13 -26.52
CA SER A 721 -25.29 -0.55 -25.87
C SER A 721 -24.29 -0.99 -26.91
N ARG A 722 -23.07 -0.44 -26.89
CA ARG A 722 -21.96 -0.97 -27.70
C ARG A 722 -21.24 -2.03 -26.89
N CYS A 723 -21.06 -3.21 -27.47
CA CYS A 723 -20.44 -4.36 -26.85
C CYS A 723 -19.15 -4.70 -27.60
N PHE A 724 -18.02 -4.65 -26.92
CA PHE A 724 -16.71 -4.99 -27.49
C PHE A 724 -16.38 -6.45 -27.22
N THR A 725 -15.94 -7.17 -28.25
CA THR A 725 -15.44 -8.55 -28.15
C THR A 725 -14.10 -8.65 -28.84
N GLY A 726 -13.08 -9.11 -28.13
CA GLY A 726 -11.74 -9.22 -28.67
C GLY A 726 -10.66 -9.12 -27.62
N LYS A 727 -9.53 -8.54 -27.99
CA LYS A 727 -8.32 -8.42 -27.17
C LYS A 727 -7.93 -6.96 -27.00
N ALA A 728 -7.62 -6.59 -25.76
CA ALA A 728 -7.04 -5.30 -25.43
C ALA A 728 -5.58 -5.46 -25.04
N LEU A 729 -4.70 -4.73 -25.73
CA LEU A 729 -3.27 -4.74 -25.45
C LEU A 729 -2.92 -3.57 -24.52
N LEU A 730 -2.51 -3.89 -23.30
CA LEU A 730 -2.18 -2.93 -22.25
C LEU A 730 -0.68 -2.97 -22.00
N ARG A 731 -0.03 -1.80 -21.98
CA ARG A 731 1.33 -1.65 -21.46
C ARG A 731 1.25 -1.37 -19.97
N VAL A 732 1.76 -2.28 -19.15
CA VAL A 732 1.82 -2.14 -17.69
C VAL A 732 3.26 -1.84 -17.32
N ARG A 733 3.47 -0.70 -16.64
CA ARG A 733 4.77 -0.25 -16.17
C ARG A 733 4.76 -0.20 -14.64
N ALA A 734 5.62 -0.99 -14.01
CA ALA A 734 5.90 -0.92 -12.59
C ALA A 734 7.23 -0.20 -12.37
N THR A 735 7.26 0.86 -11.57
CA THR A 735 8.47 1.67 -11.34
C THR A 735 8.74 1.88 -9.86
N VAL A 736 10.02 1.89 -9.51
CA VAL A 736 10.58 2.42 -8.26
C VAL A 736 11.68 3.41 -8.62
N ALA A 737 12.27 4.12 -7.64
CA ALA A 737 13.27 5.14 -7.96
C ALA A 737 14.48 4.58 -8.72
N HIS A 738 14.89 3.34 -8.42
CA HIS A 738 16.09 2.71 -8.96
C HIS A 738 15.82 1.65 -10.03
N ASP A 739 14.58 1.21 -10.24
CA ASP A 739 14.27 0.13 -11.18
C ASP A 739 12.89 0.29 -11.81
N SER A 740 12.66 -0.36 -12.94
CA SER A 740 11.38 -0.37 -13.61
C SER A 740 11.20 -1.65 -14.42
N TYR A 741 9.98 -2.14 -14.47
CA TYR A 741 9.63 -3.30 -15.26
C TYR A 741 8.38 -3.03 -16.08
N GLU A 742 8.43 -3.37 -17.35
CA GLU A 742 7.32 -3.21 -18.28
C GLU A 742 6.92 -4.52 -18.93
N ARG A 743 5.61 -4.69 -19.10
CA ARG A 743 5.03 -5.80 -19.86
C ARG A 743 3.93 -5.31 -20.77
N LEU A 744 3.76 -6.04 -21.88
CA LEU A 744 2.51 -6.04 -22.63
C LEU A 744 1.61 -7.15 -22.05
N VAL A 745 0.44 -6.75 -21.55
CA VAL A 745 -0.58 -7.63 -21.02
C VAL A 745 -1.74 -7.63 -22.00
N GLU A 746 -2.04 -8.80 -22.55
CA GLU A 746 -3.18 -9.01 -23.44
C GLU A 746 -4.38 -9.42 -22.59
N VAL A 747 -5.45 -8.62 -22.63
CA VAL A 747 -6.68 -8.85 -21.87
C VAL A 747 -7.78 -9.26 -22.82
N GLU A 748 -8.35 -10.45 -22.61
CA GLU A 748 -9.54 -10.89 -23.32
C GLU A 748 -10.78 -10.15 -22.81
N CYS A 749 -11.49 -9.54 -23.75
CA CYS A 749 -12.70 -8.76 -23.55
C CYS A 749 -13.91 -9.58 -24.01
N ALA A 750 -14.74 -9.99 -23.05
CA ALA A 750 -16.02 -10.63 -23.32
C ALA A 750 -17.15 -9.58 -23.38
N PRO A 751 -18.15 -9.74 -24.27
CA PRO A 751 -19.19 -8.74 -24.49
C PRO A 751 -20.12 -8.53 -23.28
N ASN A 752 -20.31 -9.54 -22.44
CA ASN A 752 -21.04 -9.43 -21.18
C ASN A 752 -20.28 -8.61 -20.12
N GLU A 753 -18.96 -8.44 -20.27
CA GLU A 753 -18.12 -7.69 -19.35
C GLU A 753 -17.79 -6.30 -19.88
N HIS A 754 -17.63 -6.14 -21.20
CA HIS A 754 -17.21 -4.91 -21.87
C HIS A 754 -18.34 -4.37 -22.76
N PHE A 755 -19.30 -3.71 -22.12
CA PHE A 755 -20.35 -2.95 -22.78
C PHE A 755 -20.51 -1.56 -22.16
N ASN A 756 -20.99 -0.60 -22.94
CA ASN A 756 -21.31 0.74 -22.45
C ASN A 756 -22.65 1.22 -22.98
N PHE A 757 -23.48 1.79 -22.09
CA PHE A 757 -24.75 2.39 -22.45
C PHE A 757 -24.51 3.76 -23.08
N VAL A 758 -25.02 3.94 -24.29
CA VAL A 758 -24.92 5.19 -25.03
C VAL A 758 -26.33 5.63 -25.42
N THR A 759 -26.55 6.94 -25.48
CA THR A 759 -27.78 7.51 -26.05
C THR A 759 -27.83 7.27 -27.56
N LYS A 760 -28.74 7.92 -28.31
CA LYS A 760 -28.90 7.71 -29.76
C LYS A 760 -27.63 7.88 -30.60
N THR A 761 -26.58 8.55 -30.08
CA THR A 761 -25.25 8.66 -30.71
C THR A 761 -24.53 7.31 -30.84
N GLY A 762 -24.90 6.29 -30.06
CA GLY A 762 -24.32 4.94 -30.15
C GLY A 762 -24.59 4.23 -31.49
N LEU A 763 -25.54 4.72 -32.28
CA LEU A 763 -25.95 4.17 -33.59
C LEU A 763 -25.00 4.55 -34.73
N GLU A 764 -24.20 5.60 -34.56
CA GLU A 764 -23.21 6.03 -35.55
C GLU A 764 -22.11 4.95 -35.71
N PRO A 765 -21.48 4.83 -36.88
CA PRO A 765 -20.34 3.92 -37.08
C PRO A 765 -19.15 4.33 -36.20
N ILE A 766 -18.27 3.38 -35.90
CA ILE A 766 -17.02 3.68 -35.21
C ILE A 766 -16.10 4.48 -36.14
N GLY A 767 -15.58 5.61 -35.67
CA GLY A 767 -14.62 6.43 -36.42
C GLY A 767 -13.24 5.77 -36.51
N ASP A 768 -12.41 6.25 -37.44
CA ASP A 768 -11.03 5.74 -37.64
C ASP A 768 -10.08 6.05 -36.47
N GLN A 769 -10.51 6.87 -35.51
CA GLN A 769 -9.77 7.20 -34.30
C GLN A 769 -10.62 6.92 -33.06
N ILE A 770 -10.04 6.20 -32.11
CA ILE A 770 -10.64 5.88 -30.81
C ILE A 770 -9.82 6.61 -29.74
N GLU A 771 -10.33 7.74 -29.26
CA GLU A 771 -9.72 8.49 -28.14
C GLU A 771 -10.06 7.87 -26.79
N ASN A 772 -11.32 7.43 -26.64
CA ASN A 772 -11.80 6.83 -25.40
C ASN A 772 -12.31 5.40 -25.66
N PRO A 773 -11.71 4.35 -25.08
CA PRO A 773 -12.14 2.96 -25.28
C PRO A 773 -13.57 2.69 -24.81
N THR A 774 -14.12 3.46 -23.86
CA THR A 774 -15.51 3.29 -23.44
C THR A 774 -16.51 3.66 -24.54
N SER A 775 -16.08 4.44 -25.55
CA SER A 775 -16.92 4.78 -26.71
C SER A 775 -17.28 3.56 -27.57
N ILE A 776 -16.51 2.48 -27.48
CA ILE A 776 -16.74 1.22 -28.21
C ILE A 776 -17.19 0.08 -27.28
N GLY A 777 -17.42 0.35 -25.99
CA GLY A 777 -17.80 -0.65 -24.98
C GLY A 777 -16.64 -1.21 -24.15
N ALA A 778 -15.38 -0.89 -24.49
CA ALA A 778 -14.22 -1.36 -23.72
C ALA A 778 -14.07 -0.58 -22.40
N LEU A 779 -14.53 -1.18 -21.29
CA LEU A 779 -14.48 -0.58 -19.95
C LEU A 779 -13.06 -0.50 -19.36
N SER A 780 -12.51 0.71 -19.27
CA SER A 780 -11.18 1.00 -18.73
C SER A 780 -10.93 0.41 -17.34
N LYS A 781 -11.93 0.45 -16.45
CA LYS A 781 -11.81 -0.07 -15.09
C LYS A 781 -11.53 -1.58 -15.06
N LYS A 782 -12.28 -2.37 -15.84
CA LYS A 782 -12.09 -3.83 -15.91
C LYS A 782 -10.77 -4.21 -16.59
N LEU A 783 -10.37 -3.44 -17.60
CA LEU A 783 -9.07 -3.61 -18.25
C LEU A 783 -7.92 -3.40 -17.26
N ALA A 784 -7.98 -2.32 -16.47
CA ALA A 784 -6.99 -2.03 -15.44
C ALA A 784 -6.95 -3.12 -14.35
N GLU A 785 -8.11 -3.57 -13.86
CA GLU A 785 -8.20 -4.63 -12.85
C GLU A 785 -7.57 -5.95 -13.32
N LYS A 786 -7.86 -6.39 -14.56
CA LYS A 786 -7.23 -7.59 -15.13
C LYS A 786 -5.72 -7.40 -15.35
N ALA A 787 -5.28 -6.23 -15.81
CA ALA A 787 -3.87 -5.95 -16.04
C ALA A 787 -3.03 -5.90 -14.76
N MET A 788 -3.60 -5.41 -13.65
CA MET A 788 -2.95 -5.42 -12.33
C MET A 788 -2.74 -6.84 -11.76
N GLN A 789 -3.44 -7.84 -12.29
CA GLN A 789 -3.33 -9.23 -11.87
C GLN A 789 -2.25 -10.01 -12.62
N ASP A 790 -1.48 -9.36 -13.51
CA ASP A 790 -0.34 -10.02 -14.18
C ASP A 790 0.66 -10.54 -13.12
N PRO A 791 0.98 -11.85 -13.12
CA PRO A 791 1.76 -12.47 -12.06
C PRO A 791 3.19 -11.92 -11.97
N ASN A 792 3.78 -11.49 -13.10
CA ASN A 792 5.15 -10.99 -13.13
C ASN A 792 5.23 -9.55 -12.61
N ILE A 793 4.24 -8.72 -12.95
CA ILE A 793 4.10 -7.37 -12.37
C ILE A 793 3.90 -7.46 -10.85
N LEU A 794 3.05 -8.38 -10.40
CA LEU A 794 2.84 -8.64 -8.96
C LEU A 794 4.12 -9.14 -8.28
N ASP A 795 4.90 -10.02 -8.91
CA ASP A 795 6.16 -10.55 -8.38
C ASP A 795 7.21 -9.44 -8.21
N PHE A 796 7.34 -8.54 -9.21
CA PHE A 796 8.18 -7.35 -9.14
C PHE A 796 7.73 -6.40 -8.01
N CYS A 797 6.43 -6.12 -7.92
CA CYS A 797 5.88 -5.28 -6.85
C CYS A 797 6.09 -5.89 -5.46
N ARG A 798 5.93 -7.21 -5.32
CA ARG A 798 6.21 -7.93 -4.06
C ARG A 798 7.66 -7.74 -3.65
N PHE A 799 8.60 -8.02 -4.54
CA PHE A 799 10.04 -7.92 -4.26
C PHE A 799 10.43 -6.53 -3.73
N TYR A 800 9.97 -5.47 -4.38
CA TYR A 800 10.28 -4.11 -3.95
C TYR A 800 9.50 -3.66 -2.70
N THR A 801 8.33 -4.21 -2.45
CA THR A 801 7.58 -3.96 -1.20
C THR A 801 8.28 -4.61 -0.01
N GLU A 802 8.73 -5.86 -0.14
CA GLU A 802 9.53 -6.56 0.89
C GLU A 802 10.85 -5.82 1.12
N ARG A 803 11.51 -5.39 0.04
CA ARG A 803 12.74 -4.60 0.13
C ARG A 803 12.52 -3.28 0.85
N ARG A 804 11.45 -2.54 0.52
CA ARG A 804 11.09 -1.27 1.19
C ARG A 804 11.04 -1.41 2.70
N GLU A 805 10.45 -2.48 3.22
CA GLU A 805 10.38 -2.73 4.67
C GLU A 805 11.78 -2.85 5.30
N GLN A 806 12.70 -3.55 4.63
CA GLN A 806 14.09 -3.69 5.06
C GLN A 806 14.88 -2.36 4.99
N GLU A 807 14.72 -1.59 3.92
CA GLU A 807 15.38 -0.30 3.73
C GLU A 807 14.90 0.74 4.75
N VAL A 808 13.58 0.84 4.97
CA VAL A 808 12.97 1.78 5.92
C VAL A 808 13.33 1.43 7.37
N ALA A 809 13.45 0.14 7.70
CA ALA A 809 13.94 -0.30 9.01
C ALA A 809 15.39 0.16 9.27
N SER A 810 16.23 0.19 8.22
CA SER A 810 17.64 0.56 8.29
C SER A 810 17.91 2.07 8.32
N ALA A 811 16.89 2.90 8.11
CA ALA A 811 16.96 4.36 8.12
C ALA A 811 17.10 4.99 9.52
N GLY A 812 16.97 4.18 10.59
CA GLY A 812 17.13 4.63 11.98
C GLY A 812 15.94 5.41 12.52
N SER A 813 16.16 6.58 13.13
CA SER A 813 15.11 7.39 13.77
C SER A 813 14.63 8.61 12.96
N ASP A 814 15.29 8.91 11.84
CA ASP A 814 15.02 10.10 11.03
C ASP A 814 13.77 9.92 10.15
N ILE A 815 12.70 10.64 10.49
CA ILE A 815 11.40 10.59 9.80
C ILE A 815 11.52 11.01 8.33
N ARG A 816 12.38 12.00 8.01
CA ARG A 816 12.54 12.49 6.63
C ARG A 816 13.23 11.45 5.76
N LYS A 817 14.26 10.78 6.29
CA LYS A 817 14.96 9.70 5.57
C LYS A 817 14.04 8.49 5.35
N LYS A 818 13.28 8.09 6.39
CA LYS A 818 12.29 7.02 6.29
C LYS A 818 11.27 7.28 5.20
N LYS A 819 10.66 8.47 5.20
CA LYS A 819 9.68 8.84 4.17
C LYS A 819 10.30 8.82 2.76
N LYS A 820 11.53 9.34 2.61
CA LYS A 820 12.22 9.32 1.32
C LYS A 820 12.50 7.91 0.82
N LEU A 821 12.95 7.00 1.69
CA LEU A 821 13.16 5.58 1.34
C LEU A 821 11.84 4.86 1.04
N GLU A 822 10.79 5.17 1.79
CA GLU A 822 9.45 4.67 1.52
C GLU A 822 8.98 5.10 0.11
N ASP A 823 9.18 6.36 -0.25
CA ASP A 823 8.87 6.89 -1.58
C ASP A 823 9.76 6.26 -2.68
N GLU A 824 11.05 6.05 -2.42
CA GLU A 824 12.03 5.50 -3.37
C GLU A 824 11.76 4.03 -3.72
N PHE A 825 11.29 3.22 -2.76
CA PHE A 825 11.07 1.78 -2.95
C PHE A 825 9.60 1.39 -3.11
N THR A 826 8.65 2.30 -2.95
CA THR A 826 7.22 2.00 -3.19
C THR A 826 6.95 1.85 -4.69
N PRO A 827 6.52 0.66 -5.15
CA PRO A 827 6.20 0.44 -6.57
C PRO A 827 5.02 1.30 -7.00
N ARG A 828 5.19 2.02 -8.12
CA ARG A 828 4.14 2.78 -8.80
C ARG A 828 3.77 2.07 -10.10
N LEU A 829 2.48 1.79 -10.26
CA LEU A 829 1.93 1.17 -11.46
C LEU A 829 1.37 2.26 -12.38
N GLU A 830 1.70 2.17 -13.67
CA GLU A 830 1.12 2.94 -14.76
C GLU A 830 0.60 1.94 -15.80
N ILE A 831 -0.67 2.06 -16.19
CA ILE A 831 -1.32 1.17 -17.15
C ILE A 831 -1.77 2.01 -18.34
N SER A 832 -1.31 1.65 -19.53
CA SER A 832 -1.66 2.35 -20.76
C SER A 832 -2.33 1.41 -21.76
N LEU A 833 -3.51 1.77 -22.27
CA LEU A 833 -4.10 1.10 -23.43
C LEU A 833 -3.35 1.52 -24.69
N VAL A 834 -2.65 0.57 -25.30
CA VAL A 834 -1.77 0.81 -26.45
C VAL A 834 -2.30 0.17 -27.74
N GLY A 835 -3.23 -0.79 -27.66
CA GLY A 835 -3.91 -1.30 -28.83
C GLY A 835 -5.17 -2.11 -28.53
N LEU A 836 -6.00 -2.30 -29.57
CA LEU A 836 -7.23 -3.09 -29.53
C LEU A 836 -7.35 -3.92 -30.79
N GLU A 837 -7.83 -5.16 -30.67
CA GLU A 837 -8.12 -6.05 -31.79
C GLU A 837 -9.46 -6.74 -31.52
N GLY A 838 -10.38 -6.74 -32.47
CA GLY A 838 -11.65 -7.45 -32.31
C GLY A 838 -12.82 -6.83 -33.07
N THR A 839 -14.02 -7.05 -32.55
CA THR A 839 -15.25 -6.57 -33.18
C THR A 839 -16.14 -5.86 -32.18
N VAL A 840 -16.95 -4.95 -32.69
CA VAL A 840 -18.01 -4.28 -31.92
C VAL A 840 -19.35 -4.61 -32.54
N HIS A 841 -20.29 -4.96 -31.68
CA HIS A 841 -21.71 -5.07 -32.02
C HIS A 841 -22.54 -4.18 -31.10
N ARG A 842 -23.81 -3.98 -31.46
CA ARG A 842 -24.75 -3.16 -30.69
C ARG A 842 -25.92 -4.02 -30.19
N ASP A 843 -26.25 -3.87 -28.91
CA ASP A 843 -27.49 -4.37 -28.32
C ASP A 843 -28.47 -3.20 -28.19
N LEU A 844 -29.58 -3.27 -28.94
CA LEU A 844 -30.62 -2.25 -28.94
C LEU A 844 -31.80 -2.72 -28.10
N LYS A 845 -32.12 -1.96 -27.03
CA LYS A 845 -33.38 -2.13 -26.32
C LYS A 845 -34.44 -1.34 -27.05
N THR A 846 -35.39 -2.05 -27.65
CA THR A 846 -36.35 -1.47 -28.58
C THR A 846 -37.76 -1.82 -28.14
N ARG A 847 -38.61 -0.81 -28.01
CA ARG A 847 -40.04 -0.98 -27.80
C ARG A 847 -40.70 -1.12 -29.16
N VAL A 848 -41.31 -2.28 -29.41
CA VAL A 848 -41.97 -2.59 -30.68
C VAL A 848 -43.48 -2.48 -30.50
N PHE A 849 -44.14 -1.69 -31.34
CA PHE A 849 -45.58 -1.51 -31.34
C PHE A 849 -46.20 -2.33 -32.49
N TYR A 850 -47.19 -3.14 -32.17
CA TYR A 850 -47.84 -4.06 -33.11
C TYR A 850 -49.33 -4.23 -32.79
N ARG A 851 -50.10 -4.70 -33.77
CA ARG A 851 -51.56 -4.85 -33.69
C ARG A 851 -52.01 -6.23 -34.16
N PHE A 852 -53.01 -6.81 -33.51
CA PHE A 852 -53.59 -8.11 -33.91
C PHE A 852 -54.84 -7.96 -34.80
N ASP A 853 -55.72 -7.01 -34.47
CA ASP A 853 -57.04 -6.77 -35.09
C ASP A 853 -57.42 -5.27 -34.90
N ALA A 854 -58.58 -4.79 -35.38
CA ALA A 854 -58.93 -3.35 -35.47
C ALA A 854 -58.74 -2.50 -34.19
N ASP A 855 -58.88 -3.08 -32.99
CA ASP A 855 -59.07 -2.31 -31.74
C ASP A 855 -57.98 -2.50 -30.66
N GLY A 856 -56.93 -3.30 -30.91
CA GLY A 856 -55.93 -3.63 -29.87
C GLY A 856 -54.49 -3.31 -30.23
N GLU A 857 -53.98 -2.14 -29.83
CA GLU A 857 -52.55 -1.80 -29.92
C GLU A 857 -51.76 -2.38 -28.74
N TYR A 858 -50.66 -3.06 -29.03
CA TYR A 858 -49.77 -3.67 -28.06
C TYR A 858 -48.35 -3.17 -28.24
N ASN A 859 -47.56 -3.23 -27.18
CA ASN A 859 -46.13 -3.05 -27.26
C ASN A 859 -45.42 -4.06 -26.35
N SER A 860 -44.23 -4.47 -26.81
CA SER A 860 -43.31 -5.28 -26.02
C SER A 860 -41.90 -4.71 -26.14
N LEU A 861 -41.11 -4.91 -25.09
CA LEU A 861 -39.70 -4.53 -25.05
C LEU A 861 -38.86 -5.71 -25.53
N LEU A 862 -38.06 -5.49 -26.57
CA LEU A 862 -37.11 -6.46 -27.11
C LEU A 862 -35.68 -5.97 -26.88
N THR A 863 -34.74 -6.88 -26.67
CA THR A 863 -33.32 -6.59 -26.85
C THR A 863 -32.86 -7.29 -28.13
N ILE A 864 -32.45 -6.51 -29.12
CA ILE A 864 -32.08 -7.01 -30.45
C ILE A 864 -30.59 -6.74 -30.67
N THR A 865 -29.86 -7.78 -31.07
CA THR A 865 -28.47 -7.69 -31.54
C THR A 865 -28.45 -7.86 -33.07
N PRO A 866 -28.34 -6.78 -33.86
CA PRO A 866 -28.63 -6.84 -35.30
C PRO A 866 -27.62 -7.68 -36.10
N SER A 867 -26.34 -7.60 -35.76
CA SER A 867 -25.26 -8.36 -36.41
C SER A 867 -25.34 -9.87 -36.17
N LEU A 868 -25.95 -10.30 -35.07
CA LEU A 868 -26.10 -11.71 -34.71
C LEU A 868 -27.51 -12.25 -35.00
N GLU A 869 -28.42 -11.41 -35.52
CA GLU A 869 -29.86 -11.69 -35.66
C GLU A 869 -30.51 -12.25 -34.38
N LYS A 870 -29.96 -11.90 -33.21
CA LYS A 870 -30.42 -12.42 -31.92
C LYS A 870 -31.50 -11.52 -31.34
N VAL A 871 -32.60 -12.11 -30.89
CA VAL A 871 -33.70 -11.41 -30.23
C VAL A 871 -33.93 -12.02 -28.86
N ILE A 872 -33.85 -11.20 -27.82
CA ILE A 872 -34.34 -11.52 -26.49
C ILE A 872 -35.72 -10.89 -26.37
N ALA A 873 -36.75 -11.74 -26.40
CA ALA A 873 -38.16 -11.37 -26.37
C ALA A 873 -38.86 -11.87 -25.10
N PRO A 874 -40.01 -11.26 -24.72
CA PRO A 874 -40.87 -11.79 -23.67
C PRO A 874 -41.33 -13.21 -23.96
N GLU A 875 -41.58 -14.00 -22.90
CA GLU A 875 -42.10 -15.35 -23.04
C GLU A 875 -43.46 -15.36 -23.75
N MET A 876 -43.69 -16.39 -24.56
CA MET A 876 -44.96 -16.57 -25.27
C MET A 876 -45.98 -17.28 -24.38
N GLY A 877 -47.25 -16.89 -24.48
CA GLY A 877 -48.39 -17.50 -23.82
C GLY A 877 -49.54 -17.73 -24.78
N LYS A 878 -50.43 -18.67 -24.45
CA LYS A 878 -51.60 -19.00 -25.28
C LYS A 878 -52.85 -18.30 -24.73
N CYS A 879 -53.57 -17.57 -25.60
CA CYS A 879 -54.90 -17.06 -25.29
C CYS A 879 -55.92 -18.20 -25.35
N MET A 880 -56.62 -18.48 -24.26
CA MET A 880 -57.61 -19.56 -24.20
C MET A 880 -58.90 -19.26 -24.98
N LYS A 881 -59.22 -17.98 -25.22
CA LYS A 881 -60.43 -17.56 -25.96
C LYS A 881 -60.23 -17.52 -27.47
N THR A 882 -59.05 -17.12 -27.95
CA THR A 882 -58.74 -17.01 -29.40
C THR A 882 -57.81 -18.09 -29.93
N GLY A 883 -57.18 -18.88 -29.05
CA GLY A 883 -56.20 -19.91 -29.43
C GLY A 883 -54.84 -19.37 -29.89
N LYS A 884 -54.69 -18.06 -30.11
CA LYS A 884 -53.44 -17.40 -30.57
C LYS A 884 -52.33 -17.52 -29.51
N ILE A 885 -51.11 -17.81 -29.95
CA ILE A 885 -49.88 -17.77 -29.13
C ILE A 885 -49.28 -16.37 -29.29
N VAL A 886 -49.15 -15.62 -28.22
CA VAL A 886 -48.74 -14.20 -28.22
C VAL A 886 -47.80 -13.91 -27.05
N PRO A 887 -47.04 -12.81 -27.04
CA PRO A 887 -46.22 -12.44 -25.89
C PRO A 887 -47.07 -12.33 -24.61
N ARG A 888 -46.53 -12.79 -23.47
CA ARG A 888 -47.22 -12.75 -22.16
C ARG A 888 -47.66 -11.34 -21.78
N ASP A 889 -46.93 -10.31 -22.20
CA ASP A 889 -47.28 -8.89 -22.00
C ASP A 889 -48.66 -8.54 -22.57
N CYS A 890 -49.11 -9.24 -23.61
CA CYS A 890 -50.41 -9.04 -24.24
C CYS A 890 -51.56 -9.74 -23.51
N LEU A 891 -51.25 -10.63 -22.58
CA LEU A 891 -52.19 -11.50 -21.89
C LEU A 891 -52.49 -10.98 -20.49
N SER A 892 -53.74 -11.16 -20.06
CA SER A 892 -54.17 -10.94 -18.69
C SER A 892 -55.09 -12.08 -18.25
N GLN A 893 -55.10 -12.38 -16.97
CA GLN A 893 -55.93 -13.46 -16.42
C GLN A 893 -57.31 -12.92 -16.07
N CYS A 894 -58.35 -13.57 -16.57
CA CYS A 894 -59.72 -13.31 -16.15
C CYS A 894 -59.86 -13.67 -14.66
N ALA A 895 -60.20 -12.70 -13.83
CA ALA A 895 -60.24 -12.87 -12.39
C ALA A 895 -61.34 -13.83 -11.91
N ILE A 896 -62.39 -14.03 -12.72
CA ILE A 896 -63.50 -14.95 -12.47
C ILE A 896 -63.20 -16.34 -13.03
N THR A 897 -63.03 -16.47 -14.35
CA THR A 897 -62.85 -17.80 -14.99
C THR A 897 -61.44 -18.37 -14.84
N LYS A 898 -60.49 -17.58 -14.33
CA LYS A 898 -59.05 -17.89 -14.23
C LYS A 898 -58.37 -18.20 -15.56
N GLN A 899 -59.06 -18.06 -16.69
CA GLN A 899 -58.49 -18.26 -18.03
C GLN A 899 -57.62 -17.07 -18.45
N ILE A 900 -56.53 -17.35 -19.15
CA ILE A 900 -55.62 -16.34 -19.71
C ILE A 900 -56.15 -15.92 -21.08
N ALA A 901 -56.34 -14.62 -21.29
CA ALA A 901 -56.84 -14.07 -22.54
C ALA A 901 -56.13 -12.77 -22.93
N LEU A 902 -56.27 -12.36 -24.19
CA LEU A 902 -55.78 -11.06 -24.65
C LEU A 902 -56.41 -9.93 -23.85
N ARG A 903 -55.59 -9.00 -23.34
CA ARG A 903 -56.03 -7.91 -22.46
C ARG A 903 -57.18 -7.08 -23.02
N HIS A 904 -57.21 -6.81 -24.33
CA HIS A 904 -58.30 -6.04 -24.96
C HIS A 904 -59.66 -6.77 -25.00
N LEU A 905 -59.67 -8.11 -24.82
CA LEU A 905 -60.90 -8.91 -24.75
C LEU A 905 -61.49 -8.96 -23.33
N LEU A 906 -60.80 -8.35 -22.35
CA LEU A 906 -61.21 -8.31 -20.96
C LEU A 906 -61.60 -6.87 -20.59
N ALA A 907 -62.71 -6.71 -19.89
CA ALA A 907 -63.11 -5.46 -19.26
C ALA A 907 -62.44 -5.34 -17.89
N GLN A 908 -61.94 -4.15 -17.56
CA GLN A 908 -61.37 -3.84 -16.26
C GLN A 908 -62.46 -3.37 -15.28
N SER A 909 -62.46 -3.87 -14.05
CA SER A 909 -63.26 -3.31 -12.96
C SER A 909 -62.71 -1.95 -12.56
N GLU A 910 -63.57 -0.93 -12.51
CA GLU A 910 -63.22 0.43 -12.12
C GLU A 910 -63.11 0.59 -10.59
N ILE A 911 -63.31 -0.49 -9.82
CA ILE A 911 -63.15 -0.50 -8.37
C ILE A 911 -61.93 -1.32 -7.95
N SER A 912 -61.76 -2.53 -8.48
CA SER A 912 -60.68 -3.45 -8.08
C SER A 912 -59.52 -3.54 -9.06
N GLU A 913 -59.63 -2.89 -10.22
CA GLU A 913 -58.69 -2.97 -11.33
C GLU A 913 -58.51 -4.38 -11.92
N ARG A 914 -59.25 -5.38 -11.42
CA ARG A 914 -59.23 -6.77 -11.91
C ARG A 914 -59.86 -6.85 -13.30
N PHE A 915 -59.29 -7.67 -14.17
CA PHE A 915 -59.79 -7.92 -15.52
C PHE A 915 -60.72 -9.14 -15.54
N ALA A 916 -61.88 -9.04 -16.20
CA ALA A 916 -62.75 -10.18 -16.47
C ALA A 916 -63.38 -10.06 -17.86
N TYR A 917 -63.99 -11.11 -18.38
CA TYR A 917 -64.75 -10.96 -19.62
C TYR A 917 -65.92 -9.97 -19.44
N PRO A 918 -66.32 -9.21 -20.47
CA PRO A 918 -67.44 -8.28 -20.39
C PRO A 918 -68.72 -8.91 -19.83
N GLU A 919 -69.01 -10.18 -20.18
CA GLU A 919 -70.13 -10.98 -19.64
C GLU A 919 -70.10 -11.20 -18.12
N HIS A 920 -68.97 -10.91 -17.47
CA HIS A 920 -68.74 -11.07 -16.02
C HIS A 920 -68.63 -9.75 -15.27
N THR A 921 -69.06 -8.67 -15.92
CA THR A 921 -69.12 -7.33 -15.33
C THR A 921 -70.57 -6.86 -15.23
N VAL A 922 -70.87 -6.10 -14.18
CA VAL A 922 -72.17 -5.47 -13.94
C VAL A 922 -71.97 -4.01 -13.59
N LEU A 923 -72.98 -3.17 -13.88
CA LEU A 923 -72.98 -1.76 -13.48
C LEU A 923 -73.52 -1.65 -12.06
N CYS A 924 -72.75 -1.03 -11.16
CA CYS A 924 -73.20 -0.74 -9.81
C CYS A 924 -74.30 0.33 -9.87
N ALA A 925 -75.50 0.03 -9.36
CA ALA A 925 -76.62 0.98 -9.37
C ALA A 925 -76.35 2.24 -8.54
N PHE A 926 -75.53 2.14 -7.49
CA PHE A 926 -75.19 3.26 -6.60
C PHE A 926 -74.08 4.17 -7.16
N SER A 927 -73.06 3.60 -7.80
CA SER A 927 -71.87 4.36 -8.24
C SER A 927 -71.75 4.51 -9.75
N HIS A 928 -72.61 3.85 -10.53
CA HIS A 928 -72.57 3.75 -12.00
C HIS A 928 -71.25 3.22 -12.60
N LYS A 929 -70.37 2.67 -11.75
CA LYS A 929 -69.08 2.12 -12.16
C LYS A 929 -69.24 0.67 -12.57
N ARG A 930 -68.44 0.24 -13.57
CA ARG A 930 -68.39 -1.16 -14.01
C ARG A 930 -67.57 -1.97 -13.01
N VAL A 931 -68.22 -2.96 -12.39
CA VAL A 931 -67.64 -3.82 -11.35
C VAL A 931 -67.78 -5.28 -11.73
N LEU A 932 -66.98 -6.16 -11.14
CA LEU A 932 -67.15 -7.58 -11.35
C LEU A 932 -68.39 -8.12 -10.63
N ILE A 933 -68.99 -9.20 -11.14
CA ILE A 933 -70.17 -9.83 -10.52
C ILE A 933 -69.90 -10.28 -9.07
N ASP A 934 -68.68 -10.73 -8.74
CA ASP A 934 -68.30 -11.14 -7.39
C ASP A 934 -68.14 -9.95 -6.42
N GLU A 935 -67.96 -8.74 -6.96
CA GLU A 935 -67.80 -7.48 -6.23
C GLU A 935 -69.13 -6.76 -5.96
N ALA A 936 -70.23 -7.26 -6.53
CA ALA A 936 -71.57 -6.72 -6.36
C ALA A 936 -72.48 -7.65 -5.54
N GLU A 937 -73.40 -7.06 -4.79
CA GLU A 937 -74.39 -7.73 -3.94
C GLU A 937 -75.72 -6.97 -4.03
N LYS A 938 -76.85 -7.67 -3.85
CA LYS A 938 -78.17 -7.04 -3.87
C LYS A 938 -78.42 -6.33 -2.54
N SER A 939 -78.79 -5.05 -2.59
CA SER A 939 -79.23 -4.33 -1.39
C SER A 939 -80.50 -4.95 -0.81
N ALA A 940 -80.52 -5.16 0.51
CA ALA A 940 -81.68 -5.70 1.23
C ALA A 940 -82.86 -4.71 1.30
N VAL A 941 -82.67 -3.45 0.92
CA VAL A 941 -83.72 -2.40 0.90
C VAL A 941 -84.20 -2.13 -0.52
N THR A 942 -83.30 -1.93 -1.49
CA THR A 942 -83.66 -1.54 -2.85
C THR A 942 -83.74 -2.71 -3.83
N GLY A 943 -83.11 -3.85 -3.54
CA GLY A 943 -83.05 -5.02 -4.42
C GLY A 943 -82.07 -4.89 -5.60
N GLU A 944 -81.46 -3.73 -5.79
CA GLU A 944 -80.53 -3.41 -6.88
C GLU A 944 -79.12 -3.95 -6.62
N MET A 945 -78.36 -4.21 -7.69
CA MET A 945 -76.97 -4.68 -7.62
C MET A 945 -76.03 -3.51 -7.29
N VAL A 946 -75.48 -3.53 -6.09
CA VAL A 946 -74.57 -2.49 -5.57
C VAL A 946 -73.23 -3.12 -5.22
N ALA A 947 -72.13 -2.43 -5.47
CA ALA A 947 -70.82 -2.94 -5.07
C ALA A 947 -70.77 -3.14 -3.55
N LYS A 948 -70.34 -4.33 -3.10
CA LYS A 948 -70.31 -4.72 -1.68
C LYS A 948 -69.66 -3.68 -0.78
N LYS A 949 -68.62 -3.01 -1.29
CA LYS A 949 -67.89 -1.93 -0.59
C LYS A 949 -68.78 -0.76 -0.15
N PHE A 950 -69.92 -0.55 -0.82
CA PHE A 950 -70.85 0.55 -0.51
C PHE A 950 -72.04 0.14 0.35
N LEU A 951 -72.17 -1.14 0.74
CA LEU A 951 -73.26 -1.61 1.61
C LEU A 951 -72.83 -1.61 3.09
N LYS A 952 -73.68 -1.10 3.99
CA LYS A 952 -73.53 -1.16 5.46
C LYS A 952 -74.39 -2.29 6.04
N THR A 953 -74.01 -2.83 7.20
CA THR A 953 -74.70 -3.95 7.89
C THR A 953 -75.49 -3.45 9.10
N SER A 954 -76.78 -3.82 9.22
CA SER A 954 -77.57 -3.54 10.45
C SER A 954 -77.08 -4.38 11.62
N LEU A 955 -76.77 -3.73 12.74
CA LEU A 955 -76.41 -4.40 13.99
C LEU A 955 -77.56 -5.16 14.64
N LEU A 956 -78.81 -4.89 14.26
CA LEU A 956 -79.99 -5.59 14.80
C LEU A 956 -80.36 -6.80 13.93
N SER A 957 -80.48 -6.63 12.61
CA SER A 957 -81.00 -7.66 11.70
C SER A 957 -79.97 -8.32 10.79
N GLY A 958 -78.72 -7.84 10.77
CA GLY A 958 -77.64 -8.38 9.93
C GLY A 958 -77.81 -8.12 8.43
N LYS A 959 -78.80 -7.32 8.02
CA LYS A 959 -79.08 -7.02 6.60
C LYS A 959 -78.12 -5.97 6.04
N HIS A 960 -77.70 -6.15 4.79
CA HIS A 960 -76.82 -5.23 4.05
C HIS A 960 -77.63 -4.24 3.20
N ALA A 961 -77.47 -2.94 3.40
CA ALA A 961 -78.18 -1.91 2.65
C ALA A 961 -77.32 -0.64 2.47
N GLU A 962 -77.73 0.26 1.59
CA GLU A 962 -77.04 1.53 1.37
C GLU A 962 -77.04 2.38 2.66
N PRO A 963 -75.96 3.11 2.97
CA PRO A 963 -75.81 3.85 4.24
C PRO A 963 -76.94 4.84 4.56
N GLN A 964 -77.65 5.33 3.54
CA GLN A 964 -78.75 6.29 3.69
C GLN A 964 -79.99 5.73 4.41
N TYR A 965 -80.11 4.41 4.57
CA TYR A 965 -81.26 3.76 5.22
C TYR A 965 -81.02 3.40 6.71
N PHE A 966 -79.95 3.92 7.30
CA PHE A 966 -79.53 3.65 8.68
C PHE A 966 -79.82 4.84 9.61
N GLY A 967 -80.30 4.55 10.82
CA GLY A 967 -80.52 5.50 11.91
C GLY A 967 -79.80 5.07 13.21
N ILE A 968 -79.68 5.98 14.18
CA ILE A 968 -78.93 5.74 15.43
C ILE A 968 -79.87 5.71 16.63
N CYS A 969 -79.70 4.70 17.50
CA CYS A 969 -80.31 4.69 18.83
C CYS A 969 -79.65 5.71 19.76
N GLU A 970 -80.40 6.63 20.36
CA GLU A 970 -79.82 7.70 21.17
C GLU A 970 -79.34 7.24 22.56
N PHE A 971 -79.82 6.09 23.03
CA PHE A 971 -79.44 5.48 24.31
C PHE A 971 -78.20 4.59 24.18
N THR A 972 -78.16 3.71 23.18
CA THR A 972 -77.06 2.73 23.00
C THR A 972 -76.04 3.13 21.93
N LYS A 973 -76.33 4.18 21.13
CA LYS A 973 -75.53 4.67 20.00
C LYS A 973 -75.32 3.68 18.85
N SER A 974 -76.05 2.56 18.83
CA SER A 974 -75.96 1.58 17.75
C SER A 974 -76.65 2.09 16.46
N GLU A 975 -75.96 1.98 15.32
CA GLU A 975 -76.52 2.16 13.97
C GLU A 975 -77.32 0.93 13.56
N VAL A 976 -78.61 1.11 13.31
CA VAL A 976 -79.57 0.07 12.89
C VAL A 976 -80.42 0.63 11.75
N LEU A 977 -81.26 -0.19 11.10
CA LEU A 977 -82.13 0.35 10.05
C LEU A 977 -83.14 1.32 10.67
N GLU A 978 -83.52 2.35 9.92
CA GLU A 978 -84.44 3.36 10.45
C GLU A 978 -85.83 2.78 10.82
N SER A 979 -86.21 1.67 10.19
CA SER A 979 -87.42 0.89 10.53
C SER A 979 -87.34 0.13 11.87
N GLU A 980 -86.18 0.10 12.52
CA GLU A 980 -85.90 -0.66 13.75
C GLU A 980 -85.83 0.23 15.02
N LEU A 981 -86.20 1.52 14.90
CA LEU A 981 -86.17 2.52 15.98
C LEU A 981 -87.59 3.01 16.36
N ALA A 982 -87.84 3.24 17.66
CA ALA A 982 -89.04 3.86 18.23
C ALA A 982 -88.71 5.12 19.07
N VAL A 983 -89.70 5.92 19.47
CA VAL A 983 -89.51 7.20 20.20
C VAL A 983 -90.13 7.14 21.60
N SER A 984 -89.37 7.48 22.65
CA SER A 984 -89.82 7.36 24.05
C SER A 984 -90.90 8.40 24.36
N GLN A 985 -92.02 7.99 24.95
CA GLN A 985 -93.08 8.92 25.39
C GLN A 985 -92.74 9.61 26.71
N ILE A 986 -91.60 9.25 27.33
CA ILE A 986 -91.10 9.86 28.56
C ILE A 986 -90.08 10.95 28.23
N SER A 987 -89.09 10.65 27.38
CA SER A 987 -87.98 11.57 27.06
C SER A 987 -87.93 12.08 25.63
N GLY A 988 -88.77 11.59 24.72
CA GLY A 988 -88.78 11.99 23.30
C GLY A 988 -87.60 11.46 22.47
N LYS A 989 -86.72 10.63 23.05
CA LYS A 989 -85.51 10.12 22.41
C LYS A 989 -85.77 8.88 21.57
N LYS A 990 -85.03 8.70 20.47
CA LYS A 990 -85.09 7.49 19.62
C LYS A 990 -84.36 6.33 20.31
N TYR A 991 -85.04 5.22 20.52
CA TYR A 991 -84.51 4.01 21.14
C TYR A 991 -84.84 2.78 20.30
N ARG A 992 -84.15 1.66 20.56
CA ARG A 992 -84.43 0.43 19.83
C ARG A 992 -85.73 -0.19 20.34
N ILE A 993 -86.54 -0.70 19.42
CA ILE A 993 -87.88 -1.24 19.73
C ILE A 993 -87.82 -2.41 20.73
N ASP A 994 -86.71 -3.16 20.78
CA ASP A 994 -86.52 -4.30 21.69
C ASP A 994 -86.29 -3.91 23.17
N GLU A 995 -86.10 -2.63 23.50
CA GLU A 995 -85.82 -2.16 24.88
C GLU A 995 -86.97 -1.34 25.51
N GLN A 996 -88.20 -1.54 25.03
CA GLN A 996 -89.40 -0.82 25.48
C GLN A 996 -90.00 -1.37 26.78
N LEU A 997 -90.30 -0.49 27.75
CA LEU A 997 -91.10 -0.78 28.96
C LEU A 997 -92.32 0.17 29.09
N LYS A 998 -93.31 -0.20 29.93
CA LYS A 998 -94.58 0.52 30.14
C LYS A 998 -94.93 0.66 31.63
N SER A 999 -95.31 1.86 32.08
CA SER A 999 -95.73 2.10 33.49
C SER A 999 -97.09 1.44 33.77
N VAL A 1000 -97.19 0.73 34.89
CA VAL A 1000 -98.43 0.07 35.34
C VAL A 1000 -99.47 1.08 35.86
N VAL A 1001 -99.05 2.28 36.26
CA VAL A 1001 -99.95 3.32 36.79
C VAL A 1001 -100.43 4.28 35.69
N SER A 1002 -99.52 4.79 34.86
CA SER A 1002 -99.85 5.81 33.84
C SER A 1002 -99.85 5.31 32.39
N GLY A 1003 -99.40 4.09 32.12
CA GLY A 1003 -99.45 3.47 30.79
C GLY A 1003 -98.47 4.02 29.74
N LYS A 1004 -97.61 4.99 30.09
CA LYS A 1004 -96.61 5.57 29.17
C LYS A 1004 -95.51 4.56 28.83
N THR A 1005 -95.06 4.56 27.57
CA THR A 1005 -93.99 3.68 27.07
C THR A 1005 -92.66 4.42 26.90
N GLY A 1006 -91.57 3.86 27.38
CA GLY A 1006 -90.24 4.45 27.26
C GLY A 1006 -89.14 3.40 27.32
N HIS A 1007 -87.89 3.86 27.33
CA HIS A 1007 -86.74 2.96 27.43
C HIS A 1007 -86.68 2.34 28.83
N LYS A 1008 -86.21 1.10 28.94
CA LYS A 1008 -86.14 0.36 30.22
C LYS A 1008 -85.46 1.08 31.38
N GLN A 1009 -84.51 1.97 31.10
CA GLN A 1009 -83.79 2.76 32.11
C GLN A 1009 -84.63 3.87 32.76
N GLU A 1010 -85.82 4.16 32.23
CA GLU A 1010 -86.67 5.26 32.67
C GLU A 1010 -87.73 4.86 33.73
N PHE A 1011 -87.65 3.64 34.27
CA PHE A 1011 -88.64 3.08 35.20
C PHE A 1011 -88.00 2.55 36.50
N VAL A 1012 -88.72 2.64 37.61
CA VAL A 1012 -88.39 2.00 38.91
C VAL A 1012 -89.35 0.83 39.18
N SER A 1013 -89.07 -0.02 40.18
CA SER A 1013 -89.89 -1.21 40.49
C SER A 1013 -90.41 -1.20 41.92
N SER A 1014 -91.67 -1.64 42.12
CA SER A 1014 -92.21 -1.86 43.47
C SER A 1014 -91.47 -3.00 44.16
N ASN A 1015 -91.00 -2.79 45.38
CA ASN A 1015 -90.34 -3.82 46.19
C ASN A 1015 -91.32 -4.93 46.65
N ILE A 1016 -92.62 -4.72 46.49
CA ILE A 1016 -93.67 -5.67 46.91
C ILE A 1016 -94.15 -6.51 45.71
N SER A 1017 -94.48 -5.86 44.60
CA SER A 1017 -95.10 -6.51 43.43
C SER A 1017 -94.20 -6.57 42.20
N SER A 1018 -92.99 -5.99 42.26
CA SER A 1018 -92.06 -5.82 41.12
C SER A 1018 -92.64 -5.06 39.91
N ALA A 1019 -93.81 -4.44 40.07
CA ALA A 1019 -94.45 -3.65 39.02
C ALA A 1019 -93.58 -2.45 38.62
N HIS A 1020 -93.47 -2.18 37.32
CA HIS A 1020 -92.74 -1.04 36.79
C HIS A 1020 -93.54 0.25 36.94
N LEU A 1021 -92.96 1.20 37.66
CA LEU A 1021 -93.57 2.45 38.07
C LEU A 1021 -92.66 3.60 37.65
N LEU A 1022 -93.25 4.79 37.52
CA LEU A 1022 -92.45 6.01 37.50
C LEU A 1022 -92.14 6.39 38.94
N GLU A 1023 -90.92 6.88 39.20
CA GLU A 1023 -90.47 7.21 40.56
C GLU A 1023 -91.39 8.26 41.21
N ALA A 1024 -91.90 9.21 40.44
CA ALA A 1024 -92.83 10.24 40.90
C ALA A 1024 -94.20 9.69 41.35
N GLU A 1025 -94.56 8.46 40.99
CA GLU A 1025 -95.87 7.85 41.27
C GLU A 1025 -95.83 6.88 42.47
N ALA A 1026 -94.66 6.63 43.08
CA ALA A 1026 -94.44 5.62 44.12
C ALA A 1026 -94.37 6.21 45.55
N ILE A 1027 -94.82 5.44 46.55
CA ILE A 1027 -94.68 5.78 47.97
C ILE A 1027 -93.38 5.16 48.51
N ARG A 1028 -92.57 5.97 49.19
CA ARG A 1028 -91.25 5.56 49.69
C ARG A 1028 -91.26 5.27 51.19
N SER A 1029 -90.70 4.12 51.59
CA SER A 1029 -90.42 3.75 52.99
C SER A 1029 -89.24 4.56 53.56
N ILE A 1030 -89.14 4.62 54.89
CA ILE A 1030 -88.01 5.20 55.63
C ILE A 1030 -86.67 4.58 55.20
N ILE A 1031 -86.65 3.29 54.84
CA ILE A 1031 -85.44 2.57 54.37
C ILE A 1031 -85.20 2.64 52.86
N GLY A 1032 -86.01 3.42 52.12
CA GLY A 1032 -85.77 3.73 50.71
C GLY A 1032 -86.50 2.85 49.69
N ASN A 1033 -87.25 1.85 50.13
CA ASN A 1033 -88.07 0.98 49.27
C ASN A 1033 -89.29 1.72 48.72
N PHE A 1034 -89.74 1.33 47.52
CA PHE A 1034 -90.91 1.89 46.85
C PHE A 1034 -92.06 0.88 46.82
N CYS A 1035 -93.26 1.35 47.12
CA CYS A 1035 -94.49 0.62 46.87
C CYS A 1035 -95.48 1.48 46.08
N SER A 1036 -96.45 0.83 45.44
CA SER A 1036 -97.53 1.55 44.79
C SER A 1036 -98.53 2.11 45.82
N PRO A 1037 -99.25 3.20 45.52
CA PRO A 1037 -100.24 3.78 46.44
C PRO A 1037 -101.32 2.83 46.99
N PRO A 1038 -101.79 1.80 46.24
CA PRO A 1038 -102.70 0.78 46.77
C PRO A 1038 -102.09 -0.13 47.85
N GLU A 1039 -100.76 -0.26 47.91
CA GLU A 1039 -100.07 -1.20 48.81
C GLU A 1039 -99.81 -0.63 50.22
N ALA A 1040 -100.09 0.66 50.47
CA ALA A 1040 -99.84 1.33 51.76
C ALA A 1040 -100.92 1.09 52.84
N ARG A 1041 -100.53 0.97 54.12
CA ARG A 1041 -101.42 0.67 55.28
C ARG A 1041 -101.53 1.83 56.29
N PRO A 1042 -102.67 2.03 56.98
CA PRO A 1042 -102.85 3.11 57.96
C PRO A 1042 -102.38 2.74 59.38
N CYS A 1043 -101.82 3.72 60.11
CA CYS A 1043 -101.47 3.62 61.54
C CYS A 1043 -102.72 3.72 62.46
N SER A 1044 -102.89 2.80 63.41
CA SER A 1044 -104.08 2.78 64.30
C SER A 1044 -104.11 3.91 65.35
N TRP A 1045 -102.99 4.52 65.71
CA TRP A 1045 -102.95 5.66 66.63
C TRP A 1045 -103.11 7.01 65.92
N SER A 1046 -102.39 7.24 64.81
CA SER A 1046 -102.35 8.55 64.11
C SER A 1046 -103.19 8.65 62.84
N GLY A 1047 -103.53 7.53 62.18
CA GLY A 1047 -104.34 7.49 60.95
C GLY A 1047 -103.59 7.72 59.62
N ARG A 1048 -102.27 7.92 59.63
CA ARG A 1048 -101.44 8.14 58.43
C ARG A 1048 -101.25 6.84 57.62
N LYS A 1049 -101.37 6.90 56.27
CA LYS A 1049 -101.00 5.79 55.36
C LYS A 1049 -99.49 5.74 55.16
N CYS A 1050 -98.87 4.61 55.47
CA CYS A 1050 -97.44 4.41 55.47
C CYS A 1050 -97.08 3.11 54.72
N HIS A 1051 -95.80 2.97 54.38
CA HIS A 1051 -95.30 1.68 53.88
C HIS A 1051 -95.54 0.61 54.96
N PRO A 1052 -95.98 -0.62 54.60
CA PRO A 1052 -96.30 -1.66 55.58
C PRO A 1052 -95.16 -1.98 56.56
N GLU A 1053 -93.91 -1.84 56.13
CA GLU A 1053 -92.71 -2.11 56.94
C GLU A 1053 -92.49 -1.08 58.07
N ASP A 1054 -93.12 0.10 58.00
CA ASP A 1054 -92.93 1.17 58.98
C ASP A 1054 -93.96 1.10 60.16
N LEU A 1055 -94.79 0.04 60.23
CA LEU A 1055 -95.79 -0.18 61.27
C LEU A 1055 -95.35 -1.28 62.26
N LYS A 1056 -95.42 -1.03 63.58
CA LYS A 1056 -95.07 -1.99 64.66
C LYS A 1056 -96.24 -2.20 65.63
N ASN A 1057 -96.36 -3.39 66.22
CA ASN A 1057 -97.44 -3.69 67.17
C ASN A 1057 -97.10 -3.24 68.59
N CYS A 1058 -98.03 -2.52 69.24
CA CYS A 1058 -97.94 -2.17 70.65
C CYS A 1058 -98.29 -3.38 71.52
N GLU A 1059 -97.37 -3.88 72.34
CA GLU A 1059 -97.59 -5.05 73.20
C GLU A 1059 -98.61 -4.80 74.31
N LEU A 1060 -98.74 -3.56 74.80
CA LEU A 1060 -99.74 -3.23 75.83
C LEU A 1060 -101.17 -3.37 75.30
N THR A 1061 -101.47 -2.78 74.16
CA THR A 1061 -102.85 -2.68 73.63
C THR A 1061 -103.12 -3.61 72.45
N GLY A 1062 -102.09 -4.16 71.81
CA GLY A 1062 -102.14 -5.10 70.70
C GLY A 1062 -102.33 -4.49 69.31
N VAL A 1063 -102.20 -3.16 69.14
CA VAL A 1063 -102.53 -2.46 67.87
C VAL A 1063 -101.29 -1.98 67.11
N SER A 1064 -101.41 -1.89 65.78
CA SER A 1064 -100.31 -1.49 64.89
C SER A 1064 -100.17 0.03 64.85
N ILE A 1065 -99.02 0.51 65.33
CA ILE A 1065 -98.69 1.92 65.46
C ILE A 1065 -97.45 2.21 64.63
N TYR A 1066 -97.42 3.37 63.98
CA TYR A 1066 -96.26 3.85 63.26
C TYR A 1066 -95.05 3.92 64.20
N SER A 1067 -93.91 3.41 63.75
CA SER A 1067 -92.74 3.16 64.59
C SER A 1067 -92.27 4.37 65.40
N GLU A 1068 -92.55 5.59 64.94
CA GLU A 1068 -92.21 6.85 65.61
C GLU A 1068 -92.92 7.05 66.97
N TYR A 1069 -94.07 6.41 67.23
CA TYR A 1069 -94.83 6.59 68.48
C TYR A 1069 -94.67 5.43 69.49
N ILE A 1070 -93.85 4.43 69.17
CA ILE A 1070 -93.59 3.27 70.03
C ILE A 1070 -92.28 3.47 70.80
N SER A 1071 -92.25 3.01 72.06
CA SER A 1071 -91.05 3.09 72.90
C SER A 1071 -89.86 2.38 72.26
N ALA A 1072 -88.69 3.03 72.32
CA ALA A 1072 -87.46 2.53 71.71
C ALA A 1072 -86.92 1.23 72.37
N GLN A 1073 -87.31 0.93 73.62
CA GLN A 1073 -86.90 -0.27 74.36
C GLN A 1073 -88.07 -1.26 74.56
N PRO A 1074 -87.81 -2.59 74.54
CA PRO A 1074 -88.83 -3.61 74.73
C PRO A 1074 -89.31 -3.69 76.20
N PRO A 1075 -90.59 -4.00 76.45
CA PRO A 1075 -91.63 -4.35 75.46
C PRO A 1075 -92.09 -3.14 74.63
N SER A 1076 -92.28 -3.33 73.32
CA SER A 1076 -92.66 -2.26 72.39
C SER A 1076 -94.07 -1.76 72.71
N ARG A 1077 -94.17 -0.60 73.36
CA ARG A 1077 -95.43 -0.08 73.87
C ARG A 1077 -95.67 1.35 73.43
N LEU A 1078 -96.95 1.74 73.36
CA LEU A 1078 -97.32 3.15 73.19
C LEU A 1078 -96.83 3.92 74.42
N GLU A 1079 -95.72 4.63 74.24
CA GLU A 1079 -94.97 5.24 75.33
C GLU A 1079 -95.81 6.24 76.12
N LEU A 1080 -96.64 6.99 75.40
CA LEU A 1080 -97.56 7.97 75.98
C LEU A 1080 -98.59 7.33 76.94
N LEU A 1081 -99.23 6.23 76.55
CA LEU A 1081 -100.22 5.55 77.41
C LEU A 1081 -99.54 4.94 78.65
N PHE A 1082 -98.33 4.39 78.49
CA PHE A 1082 -97.57 3.83 79.61
C PHE A 1082 -97.17 4.92 80.63
N ASN A 1083 -96.78 6.10 80.16
CA ASN A 1083 -96.46 7.24 81.02
C ASN A 1083 -97.68 7.75 81.81
N LEU A 1084 -98.88 7.72 81.21
CA LEU A 1084 -100.12 8.01 81.94
C LEU A 1084 -100.40 6.94 83.02
N LEU A 1085 -100.14 5.65 82.75
CA LEU A 1085 -100.38 4.56 83.71
C LEU A 1085 -99.43 4.60 84.92
N ASN A 1086 -98.16 4.91 84.67
CA ASN A 1086 -97.19 5.24 85.73
C ASN A 1086 -97.51 6.57 86.41
N GLY A 1087 -98.45 7.34 85.83
CA GLY A 1087 -98.84 8.73 86.09
C GLY A 1087 -97.67 9.65 86.43
N THR A 1088 -96.55 9.41 85.76
CA THR A 1088 -95.47 10.38 85.54
C THR A 1088 -95.96 11.50 84.61
N ARG A 1089 -97.01 11.24 83.83
CA ARG A 1089 -97.73 12.22 83.03
C ARG A 1089 -99.18 12.27 83.49
N LYS A 1090 -99.69 13.47 83.81
CA LYS A 1090 -101.10 13.71 84.13
C LYS A 1090 -101.61 14.82 83.23
N LYS A 1091 -102.50 14.47 82.32
CA LYS A 1091 -103.13 15.38 81.37
C LYS A 1091 -104.63 15.12 81.38
N SER A 1092 -105.42 16.16 81.25
CA SER A 1092 -106.87 16.11 81.42
C SER A 1092 -107.60 16.46 80.14
N ASP A 1093 -107.23 15.82 79.03
CA ASP A 1093 -107.87 16.07 77.74
C ASP A 1093 -109.27 15.42 77.73
N LYS A 1094 -110.26 16.16 77.22
CA LYS A 1094 -111.67 15.72 77.05
C LYS A 1094 -112.38 15.24 78.34
N PRO A 1095 -112.39 16.04 79.44
CA PRO A 1095 -113.02 15.67 80.70
C PRO A 1095 -114.54 15.40 80.57
N GLU A 1096 -115.20 16.01 79.58
CA GLU A 1096 -116.61 15.80 79.28
C GLU A 1096 -116.96 14.34 78.96
N LEU A 1097 -115.99 13.54 78.47
CA LEU A 1097 -116.19 12.12 78.14
C LEU A 1097 -115.86 11.17 79.29
N TRP A 1098 -115.26 11.67 80.37
CA TRP A 1098 -114.76 10.84 81.47
C TRP A 1098 -115.84 10.04 82.20
N PRO A 1099 -117.06 10.57 82.45
CA PRO A 1099 -118.15 9.80 83.04
C PRO A 1099 -118.55 8.62 82.14
N THR A 1100 -118.66 8.85 80.83
CA THR A 1100 -119.03 7.84 79.83
C THR A 1100 -117.98 6.74 79.75
N ILE A 1101 -116.70 7.11 79.67
CA ILE A 1101 -115.59 6.15 79.61
C ILE A 1101 -115.48 5.38 80.93
N SER A 1102 -115.65 6.03 82.08
CA SER A 1102 -115.64 5.36 83.40
C SER A 1102 -116.74 4.32 83.51
N SER A 1103 -117.96 4.63 83.05
CA SER A 1103 -119.10 3.70 83.03
C SER A 1103 -118.83 2.52 82.09
N TYR A 1104 -118.34 2.79 80.88
CA TYR A 1104 -117.99 1.76 79.90
C TYR A 1104 -116.94 0.78 80.44
N VAL A 1105 -115.87 1.29 81.03
CA VAL A 1105 -114.79 0.46 81.59
C VAL A 1105 -115.27 -0.31 82.82
N SER A 1106 -116.10 0.29 83.68
CA SER A 1106 -116.69 -0.39 84.84
C SER A 1106 -117.54 -1.59 84.42
N SER A 1107 -118.34 -1.45 83.36
CA SER A 1107 -119.13 -2.55 82.79
C SER A 1107 -118.23 -3.66 82.20
N SER A 1108 -117.17 -3.28 81.48
CA SER A 1108 -116.25 -4.21 80.81
C SER A 1108 -115.40 -5.02 81.80
N LEU A 1109 -115.09 -4.45 82.98
CA LEU A 1109 -114.27 -5.10 84.02
C LEU A 1109 -115.09 -5.84 85.09
N LYS A 1110 -116.43 -5.98 84.93
CA LYS A 1110 -117.33 -6.76 85.80
C LYS A 1110 -117.29 -6.39 87.31
N GLY A 1111 -117.37 -5.10 87.65
CA GLY A 1111 -117.73 -4.62 89.00
C GLY A 1111 -116.64 -3.86 89.78
N GLY A 1112 -116.93 -2.60 90.13
CA GLY A 1112 -116.08 -1.68 90.89
C GLY A 1112 -116.29 -0.23 90.44
N LYS A 1113 -116.19 0.77 91.34
CA LYS A 1113 -116.29 2.18 90.95
C LYS A 1113 -115.01 2.60 90.22
N CYS A 1114 -115.15 2.97 88.95
CA CYS A 1114 -114.05 3.47 88.11
C CYS A 1114 -114.08 4.99 88.04
N LYS A 1115 -112.92 5.64 88.09
CA LYS A 1115 -112.76 7.08 87.88
C LYS A 1115 -111.56 7.35 86.99
N VAL A 1116 -111.75 8.05 85.87
CA VAL A 1116 -110.63 8.50 85.02
C VAL A 1116 -109.68 9.38 85.84
N GLU A 1117 -108.38 9.09 85.76
CA GLU A 1117 -107.31 9.90 86.36
C GLU A 1117 -106.72 10.89 85.36
N ALA A 1118 -106.41 10.42 84.15
CA ALA A 1118 -105.78 11.22 83.11
C ALA A 1118 -106.09 10.66 81.72
N ALA A 1119 -106.16 11.55 80.74
CA ALA A 1119 -106.38 11.22 79.33
C ALA A 1119 -105.64 12.20 78.40
N GLU A 1120 -105.21 11.72 77.22
CA GLU A 1120 -104.50 12.53 76.23
C GLU A 1120 -104.86 12.15 74.78
N LEU A 1121 -105.02 13.18 73.94
CA LEU A 1121 -105.44 13.05 72.53
C LEU A 1121 -104.32 12.59 71.59
N SER A 1122 -104.67 11.79 70.58
CA SER A 1122 -103.78 11.43 69.47
C SER A 1122 -103.49 12.63 68.53
N PRO A 1123 -102.34 12.64 67.82
CA PRO A 1123 -101.98 13.72 66.89
C PRO A 1123 -103.01 13.96 65.78
N GLY A 1124 -103.68 12.91 65.32
CA GLY A 1124 -104.75 12.99 64.32
C GLY A 1124 -106.12 13.40 64.91
N GLY A 1125 -106.21 13.64 66.22
CA GLY A 1125 -107.40 14.11 66.92
C GLY A 1125 -108.55 13.10 67.06
N LYS A 1126 -108.38 11.85 66.59
CA LYS A 1126 -109.46 10.85 66.47
C LYS A 1126 -109.52 9.83 67.61
N ASN A 1127 -108.40 9.62 68.30
CA ASN A 1127 -108.26 8.65 69.39
C ASN A 1127 -107.77 9.33 70.68
N LEU A 1128 -108.09 8.74 71.83
CA LEU A 1128 -107.76 9.24 73.17
C LEU A 1128 -107.13 8.12 74.02
N ALA A 1129 -105.91 8.31 74.52
CA ALA A 1129 -105.29 7.40 75.49
C ALA A 1129 -105.76 7.75 76.90
N VAL A 1130 -106.31 6.81 77.66
CA VAL A 1130 -107.02 7.07 78.93
C VAL A 1130 -106.53 6.14 80.03
N THR A 1131 -106.45 6.67 81.25
CA THR A 1131 -106.10 5.93 82.47
C THR A 1131 -107.12 6.16 83.58
N LEU A 1132 -107.49 5.09 84.29
CA LEU A 1132 -108.57 5.09 85.27
C LEU A 1132 -108.16 4.39 86.56
N GLU A 1133 -108.58 4.93 87.70
CA GLU A 1133 -108.56 4.25 89.00
C GLU A 1133 -109.78 3.33 89.12
N VAL A 1134 -109.58 2.08 89.53
CA VAL A 1134 -110.61 1.04 89.68
C VAL A 1134 -110.62 0.54 91.11
N ARG A 1135 -111.73 0.74 91.84
CA ARG A 1135 -111.91 0.29 93.22
C ARG A 1135 -112.86 -0.90 93.35
N THR A 1136 -112.43 -1.93 94.07
CA THR A 1136 -113.23 -3.15 94.33
C THR A 1136 -114.37 -2.93 95.33
N TRP A 1137 -115.42 -3.75 95.26
CA TRP A 1137 -116.72 -3.53 95.93
C TRP A 1137 -116.67 -3.44 97.47
N ILE A 1138 -115.59 -3.93 98.11
CA ILE A 1138 -115.36 -3.88 99.58
C ILE A 1138 -114.28 -2.82 99.94
N GLY A 1139 -113.91 -1.92 99.02
CA GLY A 1139 -113.11 -0.71 99.29
C GLY A 1139 -111.63 -0.91 99.67
N LEU A 1140 -111.16 -2.15 99.82
CA LEU A 1140 -109.84 -2.47 100.38
C LEU A 1140 -108.69 -2.60 99.34
N LYS A 1141 -108.95 -2.60 98.02
CA LYS A 1141 -107.88 -2.66 96.99
C LYS A 1141 -108.16 -1.72 95.81
N ILE A 1142 -107.19 -0.84 95.50
CA ILE A 1142 -107.16 0.11 94.38
C ILE A 1142 -106.26 -0.44 93.25
N ARG A 1143 -106.75 -0.41 92.00
CA ARG A 1143 -105.99 -0.75 90.77
C ARG A 1143 -106.10 0.38 89.76
N HIS A 1144 -105.21 0.41 88.76
CA HIS A 1144 -105.23 1.39 87.67
C HIS A 1144 -105.34 0.68 86.32
N ALA A 1145 -106.23 1.16 85.44
CA ALA A 1145 -106.48 0.63 84.11
C ALA A 1145 -106.08 1.62 83.03
N GLY A 1146 -105.58 1.15 81.89
CA GLY A 1146 -105.19 1.97 80.74
C GLY A 1146 -105.76 1.43 79.43
N LEU A 1147 -106.14 2.31 78.52
CA LEU A 1147 -106.74 1.96 77.23
C LEU A 1147 -106.59 3.09 76.20
N ILE A 1148 -106.86 2.77 74.93
CA ILE A 1148 -107.05 3.75 73.87
C ILE A 1148 -108.53 3.74 73.48
N TYR A 1149 -109.15 4.91 73.37
CA TYR A 1149 -110.56 5.10 73.06
C TYR A 1149 -110.70 5.80 71.70
N SER A 1150 -111.48 5.22 70.78
CA SER A 1150 -111.82 5.82 69.49
C SER A 1150 -113.03 6.74 69.64
N PHE A 1151 -112.95 7.96 69.10
CA PHE A 1151 -114.16 8.80 68.98
C PHE A 1151 -115.08 8.33 67.85
N GLN A 1152 -114.52 7.71 66.79
CA GLN A 1152 -115.32 7.25 65.66
C GLN A 1152 -116.16 6.02 66.01
N ASP A 1153 -115.55 5.06 66.72
CA ASP A 1153 -116.20 3.77 67.01
C ASP A 1153 -116.87 3.76 68.38
N ASN A 1154 -116.68 4.83 69.16
CA ASN A 1154 -117.16 4.99 70.54
C ASN A 1154 -116.84 3.78 71.43
N ALA A 1155 -115.67 3.19 71.20
CA ALA A 1155 -115.20 1.94 71.79
C ALA A 1155 -113.67 1.97 71.99
N THR A 1156 -113.15 0.99 72.73
CA THR A 1156 -111.71 0.89 72.96
C THR A 1156 -110.98 0.24 71.78
N ILE A 1157 -109.92 0.89 71.31
CA ILE A 1157 -109.03 0.36 70.27
C ILE A 1157 -107.98 -0.52 70.94
N GLY A 1158 -108.15 -1.84 70.75
CA GLY A 1158 -107.28 -2.85 71.35
C GLY A 1158 -107.72 -3.25 72.75
N ARG A 1159 -106.77 -3.84 73.50
CA ARG A 1159 -107.01 -4.41 74.83
C ARG A 1159 -106.94 -3.34 75.93
N ILE A 1160 -107.85 -3.42 76.90
CA ILE A 1160 -107.77 -2.66 78.16
C ILE A 1160 -106.80 -3.38 79.09
N VAL A 1161 -105.81 -2.66 79.62
CA VAL A 1161 -104.82 -3.23 80.54
C VAL A 1161 -105.11 -2.76 81.97
N THR A 1162 -104.91 -3.63 82.96
CA THR A 1162 -105.10 -3.28 84.38
C THR A 1162 -103.89 -3.71 85.20
N GLY A 1163 -103.61 -2.99 86.28
CA GLY A 1163 -102.41 -3.20 87.07
C GLY A 1163 -102.42 -2.48 88.40
N LYS A 1164 -101.36 -2.66 89.19
CA LYS A 1164 -101.15 -1.95 90.45
C LYS A 1164 -100.01 -0.97 90.30
N ARG A 1165 -100.16 0.17 90.98
CA ARG A 1165 -99.15 1.22 91.01
C ARG A 1165 -98.45 1.16 92.36
N GLY A 1166 -97.17 0.79 92.34
CA GLY A 1166 -96.30 0.75 93.53
C GLY A 1166 -95.12 1.71 93.38
N ASP A 1167 -94.16 1.65 94.30
CA ASP A 1167 -93.04 2.60 94.36
C ASP A 1167 -92.12 2.56 93.13
N ASN A 1168 -92.07 1.42 92.42
CA ASN A 1168 -91.32 1.24 91.18
C ASN A 1168 -92.16 1.47 89.90
N GLY A 1169 -93.33 2.09 90.02
CA GLY A 1169 -94.23 2.39 88.90
C GLY A 1169 -95.41 1.42 88.76
N TRP A 1170 -96.14 1.55 87.65
CA TRP A 1170 -97.29 0.71 87.33
C TRP A 1170 -96.82 -0.63 86.76
N VAL A 1171 -97.28 -1.71 87.38
CA VAL A 1171 -97.02 -3.08 86.96
C VAL A 1171 -98.34 -3.73 86.59
N GLN A 1172 -98.39 -4.29 85.39
CA GLN A 1172 -99.57 -4.98 84.86
C GLN A 1172 -99.90 -6.20 85.71
N SER A 1173 -101.17 -6.36 86.08
CA SER A 1173 -101.67 -7.42 86.97
C SER A 1173 -102.19 -8.63 86.23
#